data_AF-A0A952NIN9-F1
#
_entry.id   AF-A0A952NIN9-F1
#
_cell.length_a   1.000
_cell.length_b   1.000
_cell.length_c   1.000
_cell.angle_alpha   90.00
_cell.angle_beta   90.00
_cell.angle_gamma   90.00
#
_symmetry.space_group_name_H-M   'P 1'
#
loop_
_entity.id
_entity.type
_entity.pdbx_description
1 polymer ?
#
loop_
_entity_poly.entity_id
_entity_poly.type
_entity_poly.pdbx_seq_one_letter_code
_entity_poly.pdbx_strand_id
1 'polypeptide(L)'
;MKWSSVPDKVECQDISITKSQVSDFPTLGTASALDAANVVLMGGNNAGAAMKIGTTSTQGLELMVNSASHLKIDNSGHVGIGDIQSLGKFSVTETKTNTANGMSAGQFNYITLDPAGNSSSDFRGIYSMVVPNKPVTFDKVTSVFGEAFNFGKGTVASMKAVHGEATNSTDSTTTEAVGGSFLVSGAGTSSTIVAAKAGSFKIEKAAGATINTGYGVYIDEVNATTSYGLYQYGALNNNYFAGHVGIGVSNPLQTLHVAAPASGIQLGTPGSGASDNVGISILTAKGDTNLLGWNGGEKGWQIMARGDANTINVNEQNDLQFTYYEAGTWTTPFFMDHSGKIGIGTSDPQSKLDVAGIIRAQEICDETGNNCHDISTGWSGGGGGGITDLTGDVTASGTGSVTATIATDAVVSSKIKDGNVTGAKLETVSGMTNNSFGSGTAIPVITTDTKGRITAISTTAVTGVLPSGSTGQFLKYNGSWGGALIDIGDIKNSAGNSTFDFTGCGVGKTLKWQTVPDRVTCENISITKSQVSDLGTIGSLAAKNAASLTADVSGILPVANGGTGTSNGSITGSGALTFTAGAGNQNITLTPTGTGAVLLGGKVGLGTTSPINLIGVHGGAAAESKISVSSSGAVNGQEIALDLITKSDGQTALGPPNSTTKGWTFYANGDAQTDSAKRNKLGLGYWDGSSWTEYISIAPNGSNNMGFRTGNPQASFDFSSAVDGLIVPNGTTAQRPASPPLGLVRYNTTTSTVEANHGGTWTRLGSAATGSSTTATIDFAATNLVRSTLSGACTTLNIQNVVSGQSYTVTMPSVTKTCTTIQLNGNAGSVKKISTYTGNVTVTGVVYTFIYDGSNLWMSHVEF
;
A
#
# COMPACT_ATOMS: atom_id res chain seq x y z
N MET A 1 -82.83 16.99 -64.85
CA MET A 1 -83.73 18.16 -64.75
C MET A 1 -85.00 17.86 -65.49
N LYS A 2 -86.16 18.11 -64.87
CA LYS A 2 -87.48 18.07 -65.53
C LYS A 2 -88.22 19.36 -65.17
N TRP A 3 -88.84 19.99 -66.16
CA TRP A 3 -89.60 21.24 -66.03
C TRP A 3 -90.92 21.02 -65.26
N SER A 4 -91.26 21.91 -64.33
CA SER A 4 -92.55 21.96 -63.62
C SER A 4 -93.35 23.21 -64.02
N SER A 5 -94.69 23.15 -63.95
CA SER A 5 -95.62 23.82 -64.87
C SER A 5 -96.20 25.19 -64.45
N VAL A 6 -95.52 26.03 -63.67
CA VAL A 6 -95.94 27.42 -63.35
C VAL A 6 -94.67 28.28 -63.11
N PRO A 7 -94.57 29.53 -63.59
CA PRO A 7 -93.30 30.10 -64.07
C PRO A 7 -92.24 30.34 -63.00
N ASP A 8 -90.99 30.13 -63.41
CA ASP A 8 -89.73 30.44 -62.72
C ASP A 8 -89.20 29.41 -61.70
N LYS A 9 -89.15 28.13 -62.09
CA LYS A 9 -88.17 27.17 -61.53
C LYS A 9 -87.96 25.92 -62.40
N VAL A 10 -86.71 25.59 -62.72
CA VAL A 10 -86.32 24.35 -63.41
C VAL A 10 -85.32 23.60 -62.55
N GLU A 11 -85.77 22.46 -62.03
CA GLU A 11 -85.08 21.65 -61.02
C GLU A 11 -84.47 20.38 -61.62
N CYS A 12 -83.23 20.07 -61.21
CA CYS A 12 -82.60 18.76 -61.43
C CYS A 12 -83.02 17.76 -60.39
N GLN A 13 -83.95 16.92 -60.81
CA GLN A 13 -84.29 15.63 -60.22
C GLN A 13 -83.17 14.61 -60.52
N ASP A 14 -82.58 14.04 -59.48
CA ASP A 14 -81.75 12.84 -59.60
C ASP A 14 -82.61 11.58 -59.75
N ILE A 15 -82.07 10.64 -60.52
CA ILE A 15 -82.72 9.43 -61.03
C ILE A 15 -82.84 8.37 -59.93
N SER A 16 -84.05 7.86 -59.68
CA SER A 16 -84.29 6.65 -58.88
C SER A 16 -84.27 5.41 -59.78
N ILE A 17 -83.26 4.56 -59.61
CA ILE A 17 -83.17 3.23 -60.25
C ILE A 17 -83.49 2.20 -59.16
N THR A 18 -84.49 1.35 -59.38
CA THR A 18 -84.76 0.19 -58.51
C THR A 18 -84.09 -1.07 -59.07
N LYS A 19 -83.54 -1.87 -58.17
CA LYS A 19 -82.61 -2.99 -58.45
C LYS A 19 -83.22 -4.14 -59.25
N SER A 20 -84.53 -4.20 -59.49
CA SER A 20 -85.12 -5.20 -60.40
C SER A 20 -84.79 -4.96 -61.88
N GLN A 21 -84.12 -3.84 -62.21
CA GLN A 21 -83.86 -3.43 -63.60
C GLN A 21 -82.38 -3.22 -63.96
N VAL A 22 -81.43 -3.65 -63.10
CA VAL A 22 -80.02 -3.81 -63.52
C VAL A 22 -79.46 -5.10 -62.91
N SER A 23 -79.60 -6.18 -63.68
CA SER A 23 -78.83 -7.43 -63.69
C SER A 23 -77.48 -7.16 -64.40
N ASP A 24 -76.28 -7.33 -63.84
CA ASP A 24 -75.78 -8.42 -63.00
C ASP A 24 -75.04 -7.93 -61.73
N PHE A 25 -75.54 -8.47 -60.61
CA PHE A 25 -75.29 -8.44 -59.15
C PHE A 25 -73.84 -8.39 -58.59
N PRO A 26 -73.59 -8.14 -57.26
CA PRO A 26 -74.34 -7.44 -56.18
C PRO A 26 -73.48 -6.43 -55.34
N THR A 27 -73.84 -5.14 -55.18
CA THR A 27 -74.57 -4.47 -54.06
C THR A 27 -73.98 -4.47 -52.65
N LEU A 28 -74.14 -3.47 -51.77
CA LEU A 28 -74.85 -2.17 -51.61
C LEU A 28 -74.33 -1.64 -50.24
N GLY A 29 -74.35 -0.37 -49.83
CA GLY A 29 -74.98 0.85 -50.33
C GLY A 29 -74.61 2.05 -49.42
N THR A 30 -74.95 3.25 -49.88
CA THR A 30 -74.72 4.54 -49.23
C THR A 30 -75.99 5.05 -48.52
N ALA A 31 -75.82 5.76 -47.41
CA ALA A 31 -76.76 6.75 -46.89
C ALA A 31 -75.99 8.04 -46.56
N SER A 32 -76.55 9.16 -46.98
CA SER A 32 -76.02 10.52 -46.88
C SER A 32 -76.75 11.33 -45.79
N ALA A 33 -76.08 12.41 -45.36
CA ALA A 33 -76.56 13.59 -44.62
C ALA A 33 -76.37 13.61 -43.08
N LEU A 34 -75.21 14.17 -42.69
CA LEU A 34 -75.02 15.31 -41.76
C LEU A 34 -75.89 15.36 -40.47
N ASP A 35 -75.31 14.94 -39.36
CA ASP A 35 -75.38 15.59 -38.05
C ASP A 35 -74.21 15.05 -37.19
N ALA A 36 -73.78 15.83 -36.19
CA ALA A 36 -72.71 15.62 -35.22
C ALA A 36 -72.08 14.22 -35.15
N ALA A 37 -70.74 14.17 -35.16
CA ALA A 37 -69.94 12.98 -34.92
C ALA A 37 -69.87 11.99 -36.11
N ASN A 38 -69.02 12.30 -37.10
CA ASN A 38 -68.36 11.25 -37.89
C ASN A 38 -67.38 10.48 -36.99
N VAL A 39 -67.95 9.69 -36.09
CA VAL A 39 -67.28 8.84 -35.10
C VAL A 39 -67.67 7.41 -35.42
N VAL A 40 -66.67 6.58 -35.73
CA VAL A 40 -66.79 5.17 -36.15
C VAL A 40 -67.46 4.28 -35.07
N LEU A 41 -67.66 4.77 -33.84
CA LEU A 41 -68.25 4.05 -32.71
C LEU A 41 -68.96 5.01 -31.74
N MET A 42 -70.30 5.03 -31.67
CA MET A 42 -71.02 5.57 -30.52
C MET A 42 -71.70 4.44 -29.74
N GLY A 43 -71.68 4.55 -28.41
CA GLY A 43 -72.65 3.86 -27.54
C GLY A 43 -72.43 2.37 -27.28
N GLY A 44 -71.22 1.96 -26.87
CA GLY A 44 -71.04 0.68 -26.16
C GLY A 44 -71.34 -0.60 -26.95
N ASN A 45 -70.95 -0.68 -28.23
CA ASN A 45 -71.10 -1.90 -29.03
C ASN A 45 -69.84 -2.78 -29.03
N ASN A 46 -70.02 -4.07 -28.72
CA ASN A 46 -69.02 -5.12 -28.89
C ASN A 46 -68.93 -5.54 -30.37
N ALA A 47 -67.74 -5.52 -30.96
CA ALA A 47 -67.49 -6.14 -32.27
C ALA A 47 -67.35 -7.67 -32.08
N GLY A 48 -68.32 -8.44 -32.59
CA GLY A 48 -68.35 -9.91 -32.48
C GLY A 48 -67.34 -10.68 -33.34
N ALA A 49 -66.49 -10.00 -34.13
CA ALA A 49 -65.34 -10.54 -34.84
C ALA A 49 -64.28 -9.45 -35.05
N ALA A 50 -63.01 -9.84 -35.29
CA ALA A 50 -61.87 -8.92 -35.38
C ALA A 50 -62.10 -7.76 -36.38
N MET A 51 -62.22 -6.53 -35.86
CA MET A 51 -62.36 -5.32 -36.66
C MET A 51 -60.99 -4.91 -37.21
N LYS A 52 -60.76 -5.12 -38.51
CA LYS A 52 -59.56 -4.63 -39.19
C LYS A 52 -59.76 -3.17 -39.57
N ILE A 53 -59.07 -2.26 -38.88
CA ILE A 53 -58.97 -0.85 -39.26
C ILE A 53 -57.55 -0.62 -39.78
N GLY A 54 -57.42 -0.05 -40.96
CA GLY A 54 -56.15 0.30 -41.56
C GLY A 54 -56.35 1.26 -42.73
N THR A 55 -55.29 1.94 -43.15
CA THR A 55 -55.26 2.75 -44.36
C THR A 55 -54.46 1.99 -45.43
N THR A 56 -54.86 2.06 -46.69
CA THR A 56 -54.06 1.54 -47.84
C THR A 56 -53.27 2.66 -48.53
N SER A 57 -53.23 3.84 -47.92
CA SER A 57 -52.51 5.03 -48.41
C SER A 57 -51.29 5.29 -47.52
N THR A 58 -50.40 6.22 -47.91
CA THR A 58 -49.23 6.64 -47.13
C THR A 58 -49.57 7.48 -45.89
N GLN A 59 -50.82 7.47 -45.44
CA GLN A 59 -51.33 8.25 -44.32
C GLN A 59 -51.47 7.36 -43.08
N GLY A 60 -51.03 7.86 -41.92
CA GLY A 60 -51.14 7.15 -40.65
C GLY A 60 -52.59 6.93 -40.18
N LEU A 61 -52.77 6.04 -39.22
CA LEU A 61 -54.05 5.79 -38.54
C LEU A 61 -54.05 6.50 -37.19
N GLU A 62 -55.09 7.26 -36.86
CA GLU A 62 -55.13 8.09 -35.66
C GLU A 62 -56.45 7.92 -34.90
N LEU A 63 -56.38 7.68 -33.60
CA LEU A 63 -57.52 7.69 -32.69
C LEU A 63 -57.50 8.99 -31.88
N MET A 64 -58.51 9.81 -32.11
CA MET A 64 -58.64 11.14 -31.52
C MET A 64 -59.75 11.16 -30.46
N VAL A 65 -59.51 11.90 -29.37
CA VAL A 65 -60.52 12.26 -28.35
C VAL A 65 -60.44 13.78 -28.18
N ASN A 66 -61.58 14.48 -28.18
CA ASN A 66 -61.64 15.95 -28.09
C ASN A 66 -60.74 16.68 -29.11
N SER A 67 -60.67 16.19 -30.35
CA SER A 67 -59.83 16.75 -31.42
C SER A 67 -58.32 16.70 -31.16
N ALA A 68 -57.87 15.94 -30.15
CA ALA A 68 -56.47 15.63 -29.90
C ALA A 68 -56.20 14.15 -30.17
N SER A 69 -55.04 13.84 -30.72
CA SER A 69 -54.62 12.48 -31.06
C SER A 69 -54.01 11.78 -29.86
N HIS A 70 -54.55 10.62 -29.48
CA HIS A 70 -54.09 9.88 -28.29
C HIS A 70 -53.42 8.55 -28.62
N LEU A 71 -53.73 7.94 -29.78
CA LEU A 71 -53.01 6.80 -30.33
C LEU A 71 -52.84 7.02 -31.84
N LYS A 72 -51.61 6.95 -32.34
CA LYS A 72 -51.31 7.08 -33.77
C LYS A 72 -50.41 5.94 -34.23
N ILE A 73 -50.72 5.37 -35.38
CA ILE A 73 -49.81 4.54 -36.16
C ILE A 73 -49.33 5.39 -37.32
N ASP A 74 -48.04 5.69 -37.39
CA ASP A 74 -47.48 6.51 -38.47
C ASP A 74 -47.41 5.75 -39.81
N ASN A 75 -47.00 6.45 -40.87
CA ASN A 75 -46.89 5.87 -42.22
C ASN A 75 -45.77 4.82 -42.37
N SER A 76 -44.96 4.62 -41.33
CA SER A 76 -43.86 3.65 -41.25
C SER A 76 -44.20 2.48 -40.32
N GLY A 77 -45.41 2.44 -39.76
CA GLY A 77 -45.91 1.35 -38.92
C GLY A 77 -45.52 1.45 -37.44
N HIS A 78 -44.98 2.59 -37.01
CA HIS A 78 -44.67 2.82 -35.60
C HIS A 78 -45.91 3.28 -34.84
N VAL A 79 -46.06 2.85 -33.59
CA VAL A 79 -47.24 3.10 -32.76
C VAL A 79 -46.90 4.08 -31.63
N GLY A 80 -47.49 5.28 -31.64
CA GLY A 80 -47.33 6.31 -30.60
C GLY A 80 -48.60 6.50 -29.75
N ILE A 81 -48.47 6.57 -28.43
CA ILE A 81 -49.53 6.90 -27.46
C ILE A 81 -49.14 8.18 -26.71
N GLY A 82 -49.98 9.21 -26.74
CA GLY A 82 -49.80 10.45 -25.96
C GLY A 82 -49.15 11.65 -26.67
N ASP A 83 -48.09 11.47 -27.47
CA ASP A 83 -47.52 12.51 -28.35
C ASP A 83 -47.23 11.93 -29.74
N ILE A 84 -47.49 12.72 -30.79
CA ILE A 84 -47.71 12.32 -32.18
C ILE A 84 -46.43 12.14 -33.02
N GLN A 85 -45.26 12.11 -32.38
CA GLN A 85 -43.96 11.82 -32.99
C GLN A 85 -43.46 10.46 -32.46
N SER A 86 -43.64 9.39 -33.24
CA SER A 86 -43.17 8.06 -32.84
C SER A 86 -41.65 7.97 -32.98
N LEU A 87 -40.92 7.92 -31.86
CA LEU A 87 -39.45 7.83 -31.85
C LEU A 87 -38.92 6.39 -32.08
N GLY A 88 -39.81 5.40 -32.26
CA GLY A 88 -39.50 3.99 -32.53
C GLY A 88 -40.77 3.15 -32.70
N LYS A 89 -40.66 1.82 -32.91
CA LYS A 89 -41.80 0.90 -33.21
C LYS A 89 -42.98 0.95 -32.23
N PHE A 90 -42.74 1.33 -30.97
CA PHE A 90 -43.79 1.59 -29.99
C PHE A 90 -43.30 2.68 -29.02
N SER A 91 -44.05 3.77 -28.83
CA SER A 91 -43.70 4.93 -27.98
C SER A 91 -44.88 5.37 -27.12
N VAL A 92 -44.65 5.66 -25.83
CA VAL A 92 -45.64 6.27 -24.93
C VAL A 92 -45.01 7.50 -24.26
N THR A 93 -45.54 8.69 -24.54
CA THR A 93 -44.94 9.99 -24.16
C THR A 93 -45.96 10.88 -23.46
N GLU A 94 -45.58 11.50 -22.34
CA GLU A 94 -46.40 12.48 -21.61
C GLU A 94 -45.55 13.70 -21.20
N THR A 95 -45.98 14.92 -21.57
CA THR A 95 -45.34 16.19 -21.18
C THR A 95 -46.12 16.84 -20.04
N LYS A 96 -45.47 17.16 -18.90
CA LYS A 96 -46.13 17.80 -17.74
C LYS A 96 -45.60 19.21 -17.46
N THR A 97 -46.52 20.13 -17.16
CA THR A 97 -46.28 21.57 -16.92
C THR A 97 -46.56 22.00 -15.47
N ASN A 98 -46.74 21.06 -14.53
CA ASN A 98 -47.14 21.37 -13.16
C ASN A 98 -46.12 22.25 -12.41
N THR A 99 -46.60 23.37 -11.85
CA THR A 99 -45.81 24.41 -11.16
C THR A 99 -46.06 24.49 -9.64
N ALA A 100 -46.85 23.60 -9.05
CA ALA A 100 -47.24 23.65 -7.63
C ALA A 100 -47.08 22.30 -6.93
N ASN A 101 -46.38 22.31 -5.77
CA ASN A 101 -46.10 21.26 -4.77
C ASN A 101 -46.87 19.93 -4.89
N GLY A 102 -46.61 19.15 -5.95
CA GLY A 102 -47.30 17.89 -6.21
C GLY A 102 -46.35 16.83 -6.76
N MET A 103 -46.36 15.64 -6.17
CA MET A 103 -45.57 14.49 -6.63
C MET A 103 -46.06 14.03 -8.01
N SER A 104 -45.15 13.94 -8.98
CA SER A 104 -45.46 13.38 -10.31
C SER A 104 -44.78 12.02 -10.46
N ALA A 105 -45.58 10.97 -10.73
CA ALA A 105 -45.11 9.60 -10.94
C ALA A 105 -45.67 9.02 -12.25
N GLY A 106 -44.83 8.35 -13.03
CA GLY A 106 -45.21 7.60 -14.24
C GLY A 106 -44.81 6.14 -14.14
N GLN A 107 -45.70 5.25 -14.53
CA GLN A 107 -45.43 3.82 -14.70
C GLN A 107 -45.33 3.57 -16.21
N PHE A 108 -44.10 3.36 -16.71
CA PHE A 108 -43.75 3.01 -18.11
C PHE A 108 -43.79 4.14 -19.18
N ASN A 109 -43.19 5.32 -18.96
CA ASN A 109 -43.17 6.44 -19.94
C ASN A 109 -41.82 7.20 -20.04
N TYR A 110 -41.56 7.81 -21.20
CA TYR A 110 -40.59 8.92 -21.36
C TYR A 110 -41.27 10.22 -20.90
N ILE A 111 -40.71 10.91 -19.90
CA ILE A 111 -41.34 12.11 -19.32
C ILE A 111 -40.46 13.34 -19.54
N THR A 112 -41.00 14.32 -20.27
CA THR A 112 -40.40 15.64 -20.47
C THR A 112 -40.96 16.63 -19.45
N LEU A 113 -40.08 17.29 -18.69
CA LEU A 113 -40.46 18.31 -17.72
C LEU A 113 -40.22 19.72 -18.29
N ASP A 114 -41.33 20.44 -18.53
CA ASP A 114 -41.33 21.80 -19.10
C ASP A 114 -42.15 22.78 -18.21
N PRO A 115 -41.73 23.05 -16.96
CA PRO A 115 -42.46 23.97 -16.10
C PRO A 115 -42.34 25.41 -16.62
N ALA A 116 -43.36 26.23 -16.37
CA ALA A 116 -43.40 27.63 -16.81
C ALA A 116 -42.44 28.57 -16.04
N GLY A 117 -41.78 28.07 -14.98
CA GLY A 117 -40.80 28.77 -14.13
C GLY A 117 -40.07 27.81 -13.20
N ASN A 118 -39.20 28.31 -12.31
CA ASN A 118 -38.48 27.49 -11.31
C ASN A 118 -39.45 26.68 -10.44
N SER A 119 -39.10 25.43 -10.13
CA SER A 119 -39.98 24.52 -9.39
C SER A 119 -39.29 23.86 -8.20
N SER A 120 -39.98 23.84 -7.05
CA SER A 120 -39.58 23.17 -5.79
C SER A 120 -40.20 21.77 -5.61
N SER A 121 -40.79 21.20 -6.66
CA SER A 121 -41.52 19.93 -6.57
C SER A 121 -40.61 18.71 -6.76
N ASP A 122 -40.93 17.58 -6.11
CA ASP A 122 -40.21 16.28 -6.21
C ASP A 122 -40.79 15.42 -7.35
N PHE A 123 -39.95 15.06 -8.32
CA PHE A 123 -40.33 14.28 -9.49
C PHE A 123 -39.76 12.85 -9.40
N ARG A 124 -40.63 11.82 -9.55
CA ARG A 124 -40.26 10.40 -9.32
C ARG A 124 -40.65 9.48 -10.48
N GLY A 125 -39.68 8.81 -11.11
CA GLY A 125 -39.93 7.75 -12.09
C GLY A 125 -39.88 6.35 -11.46
N ILE A 126 -40.79 5.45 -11.85
CA ILE A 126 -40.67 4.01 -11.57
C ILE A 126 -40.54 3.34 -12.95
N TYR A 127 -39.35 2.80 -13.25
CA TYR A 127 -39.00 2.23 -14.56
C TYR A 127 -39.07 3.25 -15.73
N SER A 128 -38.38 4.41 -15.59
CA SER A 128 -38.52 5.53 -16.55
C SER A 128 -37.36 6.56 -16.50
N MET A 129 -37.12 7.23 -17.64
CA MET A 129 -36.15 8.32 -17.82
C MET A 129 -36.84 9.68 -17.71
N VAL A 130 -36.25 10.62 -16.97
CA VAL A 130 -36.80 11.97 -16.71
C VAL A 130 -35.80 13.02 -17.24
N VAL A 131 -36.25 13.87 -18.17
CA VAL A 131 -35.39 14.85 -18.85
C VAL A 131 -35.95 16.28 -18.69
N PRO A 132 -35.17 17.22 -18.14
CA PRO A 132 -35.47 18.66 -18.20
C PRO A 132 -35.19 19.22 -19.60
N ASN A 133 -36.16 19.92 -20.21
CA ASN A 133 -36.06 20.36 -21.61
C ASN A 133 -36.07 21.90 -21.79
N LYS A 134 -36.07 22.67 -20.68
CA LYS A 134 -35.96 24.14 -20.68
C LYS A 134 -34.96 24.69 -19.64
N PRO A 135 -34.40 25.91 -19.86
CA PRO A 135 -33.37 26.49 -18.99
C PRO A 135 -33.96 27.10 -17.70
N VAL A 136 -34.36 26.26 -16.76
CA VAL A 136 -34.93 26.64 -15.45
C VAL A 136 -34.36 25.76 -14.34
N THR A 137 -34.52 26.17 -13.07
CA THR A 137 -33.95 25.45 -11.91
C THR A 137 -34.92 24.43 -11.30
N PHE A 138 -34.40 23.24 -10.96
CA PHE A 138 -35.13 22.15 -10.32
C PHE A 138 -34.48 21.76 -8.98
N ASP A 139 -35.28 21.52 -7.95
CA ASP A 139 -34.81 21.20 -6.59
C ASP A 139 -34.34 19.74 -6.44
N LYS A 140 -35.12 18.77 -6.94
CA LYS A 140 -34.71 17.35 -6.93
C LYS A 140 -35.35 16.53 -8.06
N VAL A 141 -34.57 15.65 -8.69
CA VAL A 141 -35.06 14.64 -9.66
C VAL A 141 -34.66 13.23 -9.19
N THR A 142 -35.62 12.30 -9.05
CA THR A 142 -35.37 10.93 -8.56
C THR A 142 -35.95 9.84 -9.49
N SER A 143 -35.21 8.75 -9.77
CA SER A 143 -35.77 7.58 -10.49
C SER A 143 -35.40 6.23 -9.84
N VAL A 144 -36.31 5.25 -9.90
CA VAL A 144 -36.17 3.88 -9.39
C VAL A 144 -36.12 2.92 -10.57
N PHE A 145 -34.91 2.45 -10.89
CA PHE A 145 -34.50 1.86 -12.18
C PHE A 145 -34.69 2.83 -13.36
N GLY A 146 -33.83 3.85 -13.45
CA GLY A 146 -33.84 4.83 -14.54
C GLY A 146 -32.63 5.76 -14.52
N GLU A 147 -32.03 5.96 -15.70
CA GLU A 147 -30.98 6.94 -15.95
C GLU A 147 -31.54 8.36 -15.71
N ALA A 148 -30.76 9.22 -15.05
CA ALA A 148 -31.11 10.61 -14.79
C ALA A 148 -30.19 11.53 -15.58
N PHE A 149 -30.75 12.23 -16.57
CA PHE A 149 -30.00 13.11 -17.46
C PHE A 149 -30.38 14.57 -17.28
N ASN A 150 -29.38 15.45 -17.37
CA ASN A 150 -29.58 16.86 -17.61
C ASN A 150 -29.08 17.23 -19.02
N PHE A 151 -30.00 17.40 -19.98
CA PHE A 151 -29.71 17.75 -21.37
C PHE A 151 -29.99 19.24 -21.71
N GLY A 152 -30.60 20.00 -20.81
CA GLY A 152 -30.97 21.41 -21.02
C GLY A 152 -30.01 22.39 -20.34
N LYS A 153 -29.95 23.65 -20.80
CA LYS A 153 -29.09 24.73 -20.25
C LYS A 153 -29.47 25.23 -18.83
N GLY A 154 -30.22 24.45 -18.05
CA GLY A 154 -30.71 24.78 -16.71
C GLY A 154 -29.79 24.28 -15.59
N THR A 155 -30.06 24.72 -14.34
CA THR A 155 -29.35 24.25 -13.14
C THR A 155 -30.19 23.24 -12.37
N VAL A 156 -29.64 22.07 -12.02
CA VAL A 156 -30.31 21.10 -11.15
C VAL A 156 -29.61 21.05 -9.80
N ALA A 157 -30.36 21.22 -8.71
CA ALA A 157 -29.80 21.28 -7.37
C ALA A 157 -29.31 19.91 -6.86
N SER A 158 -30.08 18.84 -7.09
CA SER A 158 -29.72 17.46 -6.74
C SER A 158 -30.36 16.41 -7.67
N MET A 159 -29.57 15.50 -8.26
CA MET A 159 -30.05 14.36 -9.06
C MET A 159 -29.75 13.01 -8.38
N LYS A 160 -30.74 12.11 -8.22
CA LYS A 160 -30.58 10.81 -7.53
C LYS A 160 -31.19 9.63 -8.32
N ALA A 161 -30.44 8.55 -8.53
CA ALA A 161 -30.96 7.34 -9.22
C ALA A 161 -30.63 6.04 -8.44
N VAL A 162 -31.44 4.98 -8.62
CA VAL A 162 -31.22 3.64 -8.02
C VAL A 162 -30.96 2.62 -9.13
N HIS A 163 -29.69 2.20 -9.22
CA HIS A 163 -28.91 1.90 -10.44
C HIS A 163 -28.88 3.12 -11.37
N GLY A 164 -27.84 3.96 -11.27
CA GLY A 164 -27.87 5.27 -11.93
C GLY A 164 -26.51 5.80 -12.37
N GLU A 165 -26.30 5.82 -13.68
CA GLU A 165 -25.48 6.84 -14.31
C GLU A 165 -26.22 8.19 -14.14
N ALA A 166 -25.57 9.18 -13.52
CA ALA A 166 -26.09 10.54 -13.38
C ALA A 166 -25.20 11.48 -14.21
N THR A 167 -25.70 11.87 -15.39
CA THR A 167 -24.88 12.52 -16.42
C THR A 167 -25.34 13.97 -16.66
N ASN A 168 -24.36 14.88 -16.66
CA ASN A 168 -24.54 16.30 -16.98
C ASN A 168 -23.80 16.59 -18.30
N SER A 169 -24.50 16.96 -19.38
CA SER A 169 -23.91 17.21 -20.70
C SER A 169 -24.27 18.59 -21.28
N THR A 170 -23.49 19.03 -22.29
CA THR A 170 -23.22 20.41 -22.80
C THR A 170 -24.08 21.59 -22.31
N ASP A 171 -23.37 22.61 -21.79
CA ASP A 171 -23.85 23.93 -21.32
C ASP A 171 -24.83 23.93 -20.13
N SER A 172 -24.70 22.99 -19.19
CA SER A 172 -25.58 22.83 -18.02
C SER A 172 -24.79 22.68 -16.70
N THR A 173 -25.38 23.09 -15.56
CA THR A 173 -24.72 23.06 -14.23
C THR A 173 -25.52 22.20 -13.25
N THR A 174 -24.91 21.16 -12.67
CA THR A 174 -25.51 20.38 -11.58
C THR A 174 -24.72 20.59 -10.32
N THR A 175 -25.36 20.97 -9.21
CA THR A 175 -24.65 21.23 -7.93
C THR A 175 -24.40 19.97 -7.10
N GLU A 176 -25.27 18.96 -7.20
CA GLU A 176 -25.09 17.65 -6.56
C GLU A 176 -25.66 16.54 -7.46
N ALA A 177 -24.88 15.48 -7.73
CA ALA A 177 -25.33 14.31 -8.48
C ALA A 177 -24.97 13.02 -7.73
N VAL A 178 -25.93 12.12 -7.58
CA VAL A 178 -25.80 10.89 -6.76
C VAL A 178 -26.31 9.68 -7.55
N GLY A 179 -25.39 8.81 -7.99
CA GLY A 179 -25.72 7.60 -8.77
C GLY A 179 -26.35 6.43 -7.98
N GLY A 180 -26.41 6.55 -6.66
CA GLY A 180 -27.04 5.58 -5.76
C GLY A 180 -27.32 6.16 -4.37
N SER A 181 -28.55 6.03 -3.85
CA SER A 181 -28.94 6.52 -2.51
C SER A 181 -29.75 5.47 -1.75
N PHE A 182 -29.23 5.05 -0.59
CA PHE A 182 -29.88 4.08 0.29
C PHE A 182 -30.21 4.74 1.64
N LEU A 183 -31.49 4.81 2.01
CA LEU A 183 -31.96 5.45 3.25
C LEU A 183 -32.78 4.45 4.06
N VAL A 184 -32.39 4.24 5.32
CA VAL A 184 -33.22 3.53 6.32
C VAL A 184 -33.65 4.56 7.35
N SER A 185 -34.96 4.83 7.43
CA SER A 185 -35.52 5.81 8.37
C SER A 185 -36.63 5.17 9.19
N GLY A 186 -36.68 5.47 10.49
CA GLY A 186 -37.82 5.19 11.36
C GLY A 186 -38.72 6.42 11.39
N ALA A 187 -39.92 6.33 10.82
CA ALA A 187 -40.86 7.44 10.81
C ALA A 187 -41.81 7.35 12.00
N GLY A 188 -41.58 8.16 13.05
CA GLY A 188 -42.46 8.32 14.20
C GLY A 188 -41.72 8.75 15.48
N THR A 189 -42.43 9.39 16.41
CA THR A 189 -41.88 9.85 17.70
C THR A 189 -41.52 8.71 18.68
N SER A 190 -41.78 7.45 18.30
CA SER A 190 -41.50 6.25 19.12
C SER A 190 -40.96 5.06 18.30
N SER A 191 -40.45 5.29 17.09
CA SER A 191 -39.89 4.20 16.27
C SER A 191 -38.47 3.84 16.70
N THR A 192 -38.27 2.62 17.20
CA THR A 192 -36.95 2.03 17.51
C THR A 192 -36.55 1.03 16.44
N ILE A 193 -35.44 1.29 15.73
CA ILE A 193 -34.79 0.31 14.85
C ILE A 193 -33.59 -0.29 15.59
N VAL A 194 -33.68 -1.56 15.98
CA VAL A 194 -32.66 -2.26 16.80
C VAL A 194 -31.35 -2.48 16.03
N ALA A 195 -31.42 -2.68 14.71
CA ALA A 195 -30.27 -2.68 13.81
C ALA A 195 -30.71 -2.27 12.40
N ALA A 196 -30.24 -1.13 11.92
CA ALA A 196 -30.51 -0.62 10.58
C ALA A 196 -29.27 -0.83 9.70
N LYS A 197 -29.45 -1.33 8.47
CA LYS A 197 -28.38 -1.39 7.45
C LYS A 197 -28.90 -0.79 6.15
N ALA A 198 -28.36 0.34 5.75
CA ALA A 198 -28.70 0.98 4.47
C ALA A 198 -27.96 0.35 3.29
N GLY A 199 -26.79 -0.25 3.52
CA GLY A 199 -26.07 -1.11 2.57
C GLY A 199 -25.55 -2.37 3.27
N SER A 200 -25.62 -3.52 2.61
CA SER A 200 -25.09 -4.80 3.11
C SER A 200 -24.35 -5.52 2.01
N PHE A 201 -23.02 -5.50 2.08
CA PHE A 201 -22.14 -6.09 1.08
C PHE A 201 -21.52 -7.37 1.67
N LYS A 202 -21.93 -8.54 1.18
CA LYS A 202 -21.45 -9.85 1.64
C LYS A 202 -20.88 -10.63 0.47
N ILE A 203 -19.66 -11.13 0.63
CA ILE A 203 -19.04 -12.07 -0.29
C ILE A 203 -18.92 -13.39 0.42
N GLU A 204 -19.68 -14.37 -0.04
CA GLU A 204 -19.72 -15.69 0.56
C GLU A 204 -19.46 -16.74 -0.51
N LYS A 205 -18.62 -17.71 -0.18
CA LYS A 205 -18.39 -18.87 -1.01
C LYS A 205 -18.77 -20.12 -0.25
N ALA A 206 -19.41 -21.06 -0.95
CA ALA A 206 -19.73 -22.37 -0.41
C ALA A 206 -18.46 -23.20 -0.16
N ALA A 207 -18.59 -24.25 0.67
CA ALA A 207 -17.51 -25.20 0.91
C ALA A 207 -17.07 -25.86 -0.41
N GLY A 208 -15.77 -25.78 -0.72
CA GLY A 208 -15.16 -26.28 -1.95
C GLY A 208 -15.05 -25.26 -3.10
N ALA A 209 -15.64 -24.07 -2.99
CA ALA A 209 -15.45 -23.01 -3.98
C ALA A 209 -14.17 -22.19 -3.73
N THR A 210 -13.58 -21.63 -4.78
CA THR A 210 -12.53 -20.61 -4.70
C THR A 210 -13.09 -19.28 -5.16
N ILE A 211 -12.75 -18.24 -4.43
CA ILE A 211 -12.97 -16.87 -4.87
C ILE A 211 -11.61 -16.20 -4.85
N ASN A 212 -11.18 -15.65 -6.00
CA ASN A 212 -9.77 -15.30 -6.18
C ASN A 212 -9.37 -13.93 -5.62
N THR A 213 -10.22 -12.88 -5.64
CA THR A 213 -9.84 -11.60 -4.97
C THR A 213 -10.97 -10.76 -4.38
N GLY A 214 -11.07 -10.78 -3.05
CA GLY A 214 -11.96 -10.09 -2.05
C GLY A 214 -12.22 -8.60 -2.04
N TYR A 215 -13.40 -8.06 -2.37
CA TYR A 215 -13.68 -6.64 -2.12
C TYR A 215 -15.12 -6.39 -1.78
N GLY A 216 -15.47 -6.22 -0.51
CA GLY A 216 -16.86 -5.95 -0.12
C GLY A 216 -17.38 -4.61 -0.66
N VAL A 217 -16.56 -3.56 -0.56
CA VAL A 217 -16.86 -2.22 -1.09
C VAL A 217 -15.66 -1.76 -1.90
N TYR A 218 -15.89 -1.34 -3.13
CA TYR A 218 -14.85 -0.94 -4.04
C TYR A 218 -15.23 0.31 -4.81
N ILE A 219 -14.36 1.30 -4.74
CA ILE A 219 -14.70 2.71 -5.00
C ILE A 219 -13.66 3.31 -5.91
N ASP A 220 -13.97 3.49 -7.20
CA ASP A 220 -13.04 4.05 -8.19
C ASP A 220 -12.13 5.19 -7.70
N GLU A 221 -11.02 5.49 -8.37
CA GLU A 221 -10.44 6.82 -8.29
C GLU A 221 -11.52 7.77 -8.74
N VAL A 222 -11.73 8.66 -7.81
CA VAL A 222 -12.63 9.76 -7.94
C VAL A 222 -11.81 10.83 -8.66
N ASN A 223 -11.93 10.90 -9.98
CA ASN A 223 -11.26 11.89 -10.82
C ASN A 223 -11.89 13.27 -10.62
N ALA A 224 -11.56 13.93 -9.51
CA ALA A 224 -12.07 15.23 -9.10
C ALA A 224 -10.97 16.08 -8.44
N THR A 225 -11.12 17.42 -8.47
CA THR A 225 -10.18 18.36 -7.82
C THR A 225 -10.06 18.13 -6.32
N THR A 226 -11.13 17.64 -5.69
CA THR A 226 -11.12 17.15 -4.31
C THR A 226 -11.92 15.86 -4.29
N SER A 227 -11.26 14.78 -3.91
CA SER A 227 -11.78 13.44 -4.00
C SER A 227 -11.72 12.74 -2.65
N TYR A 228 -12.77 11.98 -2.34
CA TYR A 228 -12.86 11.17 -1.13
C TYR A 228 -13.39 9.78 -1.52
N GLY A 229 -12.65 8.72 -1.19
CA GLY A 229 -13.11 7.35 -1.44
C GLY A 229 -14.24 6.93 -0.48
N LEU A 230 -13.95 6.93 0.82
CA LEU A 230 -14.96 6.74 1.88
C LEU A 230 -15.07 8.03 2.69
N TYR A 231 -16.22 8.71 2.60
CA TYR A 231 -16.45 9.98 3.29
C TYR A 231 -17.58 9.85 4.32
N GLN A 232 -17.32 10.37 5.51
CA GLN A 232 -18.31 10.45 6.59
C GLN A 232 -18.49 11.92 7.00
N TYR A 233 -19.70 12.44 6.85
CA TYR A 233 -20.00 13.86 7.11
C TYR A 233 -20.01 14.23 8.60
N GLY A 234 -20.49 13.34 9.48
CA GLY A 234 -20.64 13.65 10.92
C GLY A 234 -19.35 13.43 11.72
N ALA A 235 -18.92 14.46 12.46
CA ALA A 235 -17.70 14.43 13.27
C ALA A 235 -17.77 13.49 14.50
N LEU A 236 -18.96 13.06 14.90
CA LEU A 236 -19.17 12.15 16.05
C LEU A 236 -19.41 10.69 15.65
N ASN A 237 -19.51 10.35 14.35
CA ASN A 237 -19.78 8.96 14.00
C ASN A 237 -18.48 8.13 14.02
N ASN A 238 -18.58 6.91 14.54
CA ASN A 238 -17.44 6.02 14.66
C ASN A 238 -17.37 5.07 13.45
N ASN A 239 -16.19 4.94 12.85
CA ASN A 239 -15.89 3.87 11.89
C ASN A 239 -15.43 2.63 12.66
N TYR A 240 -16.14 1.51 12.52
CA TYR A 240 -15.80 0.26 13.18
C TYR A 240 -15.41 -0.81 12.16
N PHE A 241 -14.15 -1.26 12.24
CA PHE A 241 -13.63 -2.38 11.48
C PHE A 241 -13.45 -3.56 12.44
N ALA A 242 -14.26 -4.61 12.30
CA ALA A 242 -14.24 -5.78 13.18
C ALA A 242 -12.99 -6.66 13.02
N GLY A 243 -12.04 -6.27 12.16
CA GLY A 243 -10.86 -7.04 11.79
C GLY A 243 -9.68 -6.14 11.46
N HIS A 244 -8.66 -6.71 10.81
CA HIS A 244 -7.41 -6.04 10.52
C HIS A 244 -7.59 -4.97 9.43
N VAL A 245 -7.07 -3.76 9.66
CA VAL A 245 -7.08 -2.63 8.71
C VAL A 245 -5.70 -2.51 8.07
N GLY A 246 -5.64 -2.65 6.76
CA GLY A 246 -4.42 -2.44 5.97
C GLY A 246 -4.41 -1.07 5.30
N ILE A 247 -3.31 -0.34 5.37
CA ILE A 247 -3.06 0.88 4.58
C ILE A 247 -1.79 0.67 3.79
N GLY A 248 -1.90 0.60 2.45
CA GLY A 248 -0.79 0.25 1.56
C GLY A 248 -0.35 -1.22 1.61
N VAL A 249 -1.10 -2.08 2.32
CA VAL A 249 -0.82 -3.52 2.46
C VAL A 249 -2.03 -4.38 2.15
N SER A 250 -1.82 -5.41 1.35
CA SER A 250 -2.87 -6.35 0.93
C SER A 250 -3.13 -7.48 1.92
N ASN A 251 -2.24 -7.70 2.88
CA ASN A 251 -2.39 -8.69 3.95
C ASN A 251 -1.96 -8.12 5.31
N PRO A 252 -2.87 -7.44 6.03
CA PRO A 252 -2.55 -6.88 7.34
C PRO A 252 -2.33 -7.99 8.38
N LEU A 253 -1.12 -8.08 8.96
CA LEU A 253 -0.74 -9.10 9.95
C LEU A 253 -1.02 -8.68 11.41
N GLN A 254 -1.43 -7.43 11.59
CA GLN A 254 -1.81 -6.81 12.86
C GLN A 254 -3.09 -6.02 12.67
N THR A 255 -3.83 -5.77 13.75
CA THR A 255 -5.14 -5.08 13.70
C THR A 255 -5.08 -3.77 12.90
N LEU A 256 -3.94 -3.07 12.93
CA LEU A 256 -3.59 -2.01 11.97
C LEU A 256 -2.21 -2.33 11.39
N HIS A 257 -2.11 -2.48 10.07
CA HIS A 257 -0.84 -2.67 9.37
C HIS A 257 -0.73 -1.57 8.30
N VAL A 258 0.22 -0.67 8.47
CA VAL A 258 0.50 0.38 7.49
C VAL A 258 1.88 0.09 6.89
N ALA A 259 1.94 -0.09 5.56
CA ALA A 259 3.21 -0.13 4.85
C ALA A 259 3.06 0.65 3.55
N ALA A 260 3.77 1.78 3.46
CA ALA A 260 3.89 2.56 2.25
C ALA A 260 5.36 2.46 1.75
N PRO A 261 5.61 2.27 0.44
CA PRO A 261 6.93 2.23 -0.15
C PRO A 261 7.57 3.60 -0.41
N ALA A 262 6.92 4.71 -0.02
CA ALA A 262 7.57 6.02 0.07
C ALA A 262 7.04 6.78 1.29
N SER A 263 7.83 6.77 2.36
CA SER A 263 7.78 7.65 3.54
C SER A 263 6.70 7.41 4.62
N GLY A 264 6.93 6.40 5.48
CA GLY A 264 6.46 6.36 6.88
C GLY A 264 4.96 6.44 7.16
N ILE A 265 4.57 6.31 8.43
CA ILE A 265 3.22 6.68 8.88
C ILE A 265 3.29 8.17 9.24
N GLN A 266 2.81 9.05 8.37
CA GLN A 266 2.66 10.46 8.71
C GLN A 266 1.45 10.61 9.63
N LEU A 267 1.73 10.77 10.92
CA LEU A 267 0.76 11.30 11.88
C LEU A 267 1.04 12.81 11.94
N GLY A 268 0.00 13.64 11.79
CA GLY A 268 0.16 15.08 11.59
C GLY A 268 -1.17 15.80 11.81
N THR A 269 -1.17 16.90 12.56
CA THR A 269 -2.29 17.85 12.60
C THR A 269 -1.87 19.10 11.84
N PRO A 270 -2.74 19.71 11.00
CA PRO A 270 -2.44 21.01 10.38
C PRO A 270 -2.24 22.07 11.48
N GLY A 271 -0.99 22.39 11.78
CA GLY A 271 -0.55 23.21 12.92
C GLY A 271 -1.19 24.59 12.96
N SER A 272 -2.31 24.73 13.66
CA SER A 272 -3.01 26.01 13.84
C SER A 272 -3.56 26.22 15.25
N GLY A 273 -3.46 25.22 16.12
CA GLY A 273 -3.92 25.23 17.50
C GLY A 273 -2.78 25.27 18.54
N ALA A 274 -3.05 25.94 19.66
CA ALA A 274 -2.18 26.07 20.82
C ALA A 274 -1.73 24.74 21.49
N SER A 275 -2.37 23.62 21.14
CA SER A 275 -2.22 22.30 21.76
C SER A 275 -2.03 21.19 20.73
N ASP A 276 -1.57 21.54 19.52
CA ASP A 276 -1.40 20.59 18.43
C ASP A 276 -0.26 19.62 18.74
N ASN A 277 -0.65 18.43 19.18
CA ASN A 277 0.24 17.32 19.47
C ASN A 277 -0.13 16.14 18.59
N VAL A 278 0.88 15.47 18.09
CA VAL A 278 0.72 14.26 17.30
C VAL A 278 1.44 13.15 18.05
N GLY A 279 0.73 12.07 18.37
CA GLY A 279 1.40 10.94 19.02
C GLY A 279 0.75 9.60 18.76
N ILE A 280 1.55 8.56 18.95
CA ILE A 280 1.12 7.17 19.00
C ILE A 280 0.87 6.85 20.46
N SER A 281 -0.39 6.66 20.82
CA SER A 281 -0.79 6.19 22.14
C SER A 281 -0.76 4.66 22.19
N ILE A 282 -0.01 4.11 23.14
CA ILE A 282 0.06 2.68 23.48
C ILE A 282 -0.65 2.51 24.83
N LEU A 283 -1.97 2.33 24.76
CA LEU A 283 -2.87 2.30 25.90
C LEU A 283 -3.01 0.86 26.45
N THR A 284 -2.87 0.70 27.77
CA THR A 284 -3.32 -0.50 28.51
C THR A 284 -4.55 -0.11 29.33
N ALA A 285 -5.73 -0.19 28.72
CA ALA A 285 -6.96 0.32 29.33
C ALA A 285 -7.54 -0.64 30.38
N LYS A 286 -8.19 -0.08 31.40
CA LYS A 286 -9.25 -0.74 32.18
C LYS A 286 -10.58 -0.05 31.83
N GLY A 287 -11.24 -0.51 30.76
CA GLY A 287 -12.50 0.06 30.24
C GLY A 287 -12.31 0.85 28.94
N ASP A 288 -13.37 0.92 28.12
CA ASP A 288 -13.37 1.34 26.71
C ASP A 288 -13.22 2.87 26.46
N THR A 289 -12.25 3.54 27.09
CA THR A 289 -11.96 4.96 26.83
C THR A 289 -10.72 5.12 25.94
N ASN A 290 -10.91 5.69 24.75
CA ASN A 290 -9.97 5.60 23.62
C ASN A 290 -8.81 6.62 23.62
N LEU A 291 -8.60 7.44 24.67
CA LEU A 291 -7.51 8.43 24.73
C LEU A 291 -6.87 8.50 26.12
N LEU A 292 -5.53 8.47 26.16
CA LEU A 292 -4.75 8.70 27.38
C LEU A 292 -4.94 10.16 27.86
N GLY A 293 -5.06 10.37 29.18
CA GLY A 293 -5.11 11.71 29.77
C GLY A 293 -6.50 12.30 30.05
N TRP A 294 -7.59 11.63 29.69
CA TRP A 294 -8.94 12.21 29.75
C TRP A 294 -9.77 11.82 31.00
N ASN A 295 -9.64 10.61 31.56
CA ASN A 295 -10.50 10.16 32.68
C ASN A 295 -9.76 9.53 33.88
N GLY A 296 -8.45 9.72 34.00
CA GLY A 296 -7.67 9.38 35.21
C GLY A 296 -7.53 7.88 35.54
N GLY A 297 -8.27 7.00 34.85
CA GLY A 297 -8.26 5.55 35.05
C GLY A 297 -7.39 4.79 34.05
N GLU A 298 -6.97 5.43 32.97
CA GLU A 298 -6.12 4.85 31.94
C GLU A 298 -4.65 4.75 32.38
N LYS A 299 -3.94 3.72 31.91
CA LYS A 299 -2.48 3.64 32.00
C LYS A 299 -1.91 3.36 30.62
N GLY A 300 -0.84 4.04 30.24
CA GLY A 300 -0.21 3.75 28.95
C GLY A 300 0.94 4.68 28.61
N TRP A 301 1.61 4.34 27.52
CA TRP A 301 2.72 5.11 26.97
C TRP A 301 2.25 5.92 25.78
N GLN A 302 2.82 7.10 25.58
CA GLN A 302 2.63 7.87 24.37
C GLN A 302 3.98 8.34 23.85
N ILE A 303 4.23 8.10 22.56
CA ILE A 303 5.32 8.71 21.82
C ILE A 303 4.70 9.88 21.06
N MET A 304 5.12 11.10 21.33
CA MET A 304 4.52 12.29 20.73
C MET A 304 5.56 13.29 20.23
N ALA A 305 5.23 13.95 19.13
CA ALA A 305 5.88 15.14 18.64
C ALA A 305 4.97 16.35 18.88
N ARG A 306 5.56 17.46 19.29
CA ARG A 306 4.84 18.72 19.52
C ARG A 306 4.94 19.61 18.31
N GLY A 307 3.81 20.20 17.91
CA GLY A 307 3.78 21.17 16.81
C GLY A 307 4.50 22.47 17.13
N ASP A 308 4.82 23.22 16.08
CA ASP A 308 5.34 24.58 16.11
C ASP A 308 4.35 25.60 16.71
N ALA A 309 3.05 25.28 16.70
CA ALA A 309 2.00 26.10 17.28
C ALA A 309 1.78 25.89 18.80
N ASN A 310 2.60 25.06 19.49
CA ASN A 310 2.44 24.82 20.93
C ASN A 310 2.69 26.10 21.74
N THR A 311 1.66 26.61 22.42
CA THR A 311 1.74 27.82 23.25
C THR A 311 1.73 27.53 24.74
N ILE A 312 1.43 26.29 25.14
CA ILE A 312 1.45 25.86 26.55
C ILE A 312 2.89 25.91 27.08
N ASN A 313 3.85 25.54 26.23
CA ASN A 313 5.27 25.72 26.49
C ASN A 313 6.01 25.94 25.17
N VAL A 314 6.35 27.20 24.89
CA VAL A 314 7.02 27.61 23.64
C VAL A 314 8.40 26.99 23.47
N ASN A 315 9.03 26.57 24.57
CA ASN A 315 10.34 25.91 24.53
C ASN A 315 10.24 24.43 24.14
N GLU A 316 9.02 23.86 24.12
CA GLU A 316 8.78 22.46 23.74
C GLU A 316 8.27 22.31 22.29
N GLN A 317 8.43 23.34 21.46
CA GLN A 317 7.99 23.34 20.05
C GLN A 317 8.93 22.51 19.19
N ASN A 318 8.37 21.66 18.33
CA ASN A 318 9.12 20.76 17.43
C ASN A 318 9.93 19.67 18.17
N ASP A 319 9.57 19.38 19.41
CA ASP A 319 10.26 18.39 20.25
C ASP A 319 9.64 17.00 20.13
N LEU A 320 10.43 15.98 20.48
CA LEU A 320 10.02 14.58 20.55
C LEU A 320 10.05 14.09 22.01
N GLN A 321 8.94 13.51 22.48
CA GLN A 321 8.80 13.05 23.86
C GLN A 321 8.29 11.60 23.91
N PHE A 322 8.83 10.82 24.83
CA PHE A 322 8.28 9.53 25.24
C PHE A 322 7.74 9.72 26.65
N THR A 323 6.44 9.57 26.79
CA THR A 323 5.73 9.85 28.02
C THR A 323 4.92 8.64 28.44
N TYR A 324 4.60 8.55 29.72
CA TYR A 324 3.57 7.63 30.18
C TYR A 324 2.58 8.36 31.08
N TYR A 325 1.34 7.91 31.03
CA TYR A 325 0.25 8.39 31.86
C TYR A 325 -0.08 7.33 32.91
N GLU A 326 -0.05 7.72 34.17
CA GLU A 326 -0.50 6.90 35.27
C GLU A 326 -1.13 7.78 36.36
N ALA A 327 -2.26 7.34 36.90
CA ALA A 327 -2.92 7.97 38.05
C ALA A 327 -3.14 9.49 37.92
N GLY A 328 -3.57 9.94 36.74
CA GLY A 328 -3.86 11.36 36.51
C GLY A 328 -2.68 12.21 36.03
N THR A 329 -1.47 11.66 35.97
CA THR A 329 -0.23 12.44 35.74
C THR A 329 0.54 11.95 34.52
N TRP A 330 1.06 12.88 33.73
CA TRP A 330 2.02 12.61 32.66
C TRP A 330 3.45 12.70 33.19
N THR A 331 4.28 11.71 32.86
CA THR A 331 5.71 11.72 33.15
C THR A 331 6.49 11.54 31.85
N THR A 332 7.64 12.22 31.71
CA THR A 332 8.49 12.19 30.51
C THR A 332 9.86 11.56 30.81
N PRO A 333 10.00 10.23 30.73
CA PRO A 333 11.28 9.57 30.95
C PRO A 333 12.33 9.85 29.88
N PHE A 334 11.93 10.12 28.65
CA PHE A 334 12.83 10.46 27.56
C PHE A 334 12.28 11.65 26.77
N PHE A 335 13.16 12.59 26.47
CA PHE A 335 12.85 13.84 25.81
C PHE A 335 13.97 14.18 24.82
N MET A 336 13.62 14.73 23.67
CA MET A 336 14.56 15.31 22.73
C MET A 336 14.05 16.67 22.30
N ASP A 337 14.83 17.71 22.56
CA ASP A 337 14.48 19.06 22.13
C ASP A 337 14.76 19.26 20.62
N HIS A 338 14.14 20.28 20.04
CA HIS A 338 14.29 20.67 18.64
C HIS A 338 15.72 21.10 18.27
N SER A 339 16.58 21.33 19.27
CA SER A 339 18.00 21.64 19.10
C SER A 339 18.90 20.39 19.07
N GLY A 340 18.32 19.21 19.30
CA GLY A 340 18.97 17.90 19.25
C GLY A 340 19.57 17.44 20.58
N LYS A 341 19.20 18.03 21.71
CA LYS A 341 19.63 17.57 23.04
C LYS A 341 18.67 16.49 23.56
N ILE A 342 19.21 15.51 24.26
CA ILE A 342 18.46 14.38 24.82
C ILE A 342 18.39 14.53 26.35
N GLY A 343 17.17 14.56 26.88
CA GLY A 343 16.88 14.47 28.30
C GLY A 343 16.42 13.07 28.71
N ILE A 344 17.01 12.49 29.75
CA ILE A 344 16.54 11.27 30.41
C ILE A 344 16.08 11.63 31.82
N GLY A 345 14.78 11.52 32.08
CA GLY A 345 14.16 11.95 33.34
C GLY A 345 14.03 13.47 33.51
N THR A 346 14.42 14.25 32.50
CA THR A 346 14.27 15.72 32.43
C THR A 346 13.70 16.12 31.06
N SER A 347 12.84 17.13 31.04
CA SER A 347 12.29 17.74 29.82
C SER A 347 12.95 19.08 29.47
N ASP A 348 14.02 19.46 30.17
CA ASP A 348 14.79 20.69 29.92
C ASP A 348 16.30 20.40 29.93
N PRO A 349 16.81 19.64 28.95
CA PRO A 349 18.20 19.24 28.91
C PRO A 349 19.12 20.46 28.71
N GLN A 350 19.98 20.73 29.68
CA GLN A 350 20.94 21.84 29.58
C GLN A 350 22.16 21.47 28.72
N SER A 351 22.41 20.17 28.54
CA SER A 351 23.53 19.59 27.78
C SER A 351 23.04 18.64 26.68
N LYS A 352 23.92 18.24 25.75
CA LYS A 352 23.58 17.31 24.65
C LYS A 352 22.95 15.99 25.12
N LEU A 353 23.41 15.46 26.24
CA LEU A 353 22.75 14.39 27.00
C LEU A 353 22.67 14.87 28.44
N ASP A 354 21.46 15.04 28.95
CA ASP A 354 21.18 15.44 30.34
C ASP A 354 20.35 14.35 31.01
N VAL A 355 20.85 13.79 32.11
CA VAL A 355 20.18 12.71 32.83
C VAL A 355 19.85 13.18 34.24
N ALA A 356 18.58 13.44 34.50
CA ALA A 356 18.09 13.71 35.84
C ALA A 356 17.91 12.39 36.60
N GLY A 357 19.03 11.87 37.11
CA GLY A 357 19.08 10.59 37.82
C GLY A 357 20.50 10.03 37.89
N ILE A 358 20.62 8.77 38.31
CA ILE A 358 21.91 8.07 38.35
C ILE A 358 22.17 7.41 37.00
N ILE A 359 23.29 7.76 36.36
CA ILE A 359 23.80 7.03 35.19
C ILE A 359 24.61 5.83 35.68
N ARG A 360 24.25 4.63 35.21
CA ARG A 360 25.08 3.42 35.36
C ARG A 360 25.65 3.05 33.99
N ALA A 361 26.90 3.43 33.75
CA ALA A 361 27.65 3.04 32.56
C ALA A 361 28.96 2.36 32.99
N GLN A 362 29.51 1.51 32.13
CA GLN A 362 30.80 0.84 32.38
C GLN A 362 31.94 1.84 32.16
N GLU A 363 31.93 2.54 31.03
CA GLU A 363 32.92 3.54 30.69
C GLU A 363 32.33 4.71 29.89
N ILE A 364 32.99 5.87 29.91
CA ILE A 364 32.74 7.00 29.02
C ILE A 364 34.05 7.34 28.31
N CYS A 365 34.04 7.37 26.99
CA CYS A 365 35.20 7.70 26.15
C CYS A 365 35.04 9.07 25.49
N ASP A 366 36.14 9.63 24.99
CA ASP A 366 36.10 10.76 24.08
C ASP A 366 35.50 10.39 22.70
N GLU A 367 35.30 11.39 21.84
CA GLU A 367 34.67 11.22 20.52
C GLU A 367 35.46 10.33 19.56
N THR A 368 36.72 10.04 19.85
CA THR A 368 37.57 9.13 19.07
C THR A 368 37.56 7.70 19.62
N GLY A 369 36.81 7.46 20.70
CA GLY A 369 36.80 6.19 21.43
C GLY A 369 38.06 5.99 22.28
N ASN A 370 38.87 7.04 22.47
CA ASN A 370 40.05 7.03 23.34
C ASN A 370 39.68 7.64 24.70
N ASN A 371 40.61 7.61 25.66
CA ASN A 371 40.43 8.20 27.00
C ASN A 371 39.18 7.70 27.75
N CYS A 372 38.82 6.43 27.55
CA CYS A 372 37.71 5.78 28.25
C CYS A 372 37.98 5.73 29.76
N HIS A 373 37.09 6.32 30.54
CA HIS A 373 37.12 6.22 31.99
C HIS A 373 36.13 5.18 32.46
N ASP A 374 36.61 4.11 33.09
CA ASP A 374 35.79 3.13 33.78
C ASP A 374 35.11 3.78 34.99
N ILE A 375 33.79 3.99 34.90
CA ILE A 375 33.00 4.66 35.95
C ILE A 375 32.93 3.79 37.21
N SER A 376 33.08 2.47 37.09
CA SER A 376 33.08 1.55 38.24
C SER A 376 34.31 1.70 39.13
N THR A 377 35.40 2.30 38.61
CA THR A 377 36.60 2.64 39.37
C THR A 377 36.55 4.01 40.07
N GLY A 378 35.44 4.76 39.92
CA GLY A 378 35.19 6.05 40.54
C GLY A 378 35.73 7.24 39.72
N TRP A 379 34.89 8.26 39.55
CA TRP A 379 35.30 9.53 38.95
C TRP A 379 36.12 10.30 39.98
N SER A 380 37.44 10.44 39.78
CA SER A 380 38.21 11.41 40.56
C SER A 380 37.78 12.81 40.11
N GLY A 381 36.75 13.36 40.76
CA GLY A 381 36.31 14.73 40.53
C GLY A 381 37.49 15.67 40.63
N GLY A 382 37.64 16.56 39.65
CA GLY A 382 38.71 17.55 39.54
C GLY A 382 38.74 18.54 40.71
N GLY A 383 39.30 18.09 41.83
CA GLY A 383 39.57 18.88 43.03
C GLY A 383 40.89 18.43 43.64
N GLY A 384 41.99 18.91 43.05
CA GLY A 384 43.32 18.90 43.66
C GLY A 384 43.84 17.53 44.08
N GLY A 385 44.30 16.73 43.12
CA GLY A 385 45.42 15.84 43.41
C GLY A 385 46.52 16.70 44.04
N GLY A 386 46.77 16.50 45.33
CA GLY A 386 47.85 17.17 46.04
C GLY A 386 49.13 17.05 45.20
N ILE A 387 49.95 18.09 45.25
CA ILE A 387 51.17 18.20 44.45
C ILE A 387 52.01 16.93 44.65
N THR A 388 52.00 16.04 43.65
CA THR A 388 52.81 14.82 43.66
C THR A 388 54.26 15.09 43.30
N ASP A 389 54.56 16.26 42.69
CA ASP A 389 55.94 16.76 42.56
C ASP A 389 56.00 18.30 42.39
N LEU A 390 56.88 18.97 43.15
CA LEU A 390 57.14 20.42 43.08
C LEU A 390 58.43 20.66 42.27
N THR A 391 58.31 21.06 41.01
CA THR A 391 59.47 21.25 40.12
C THR A 391 59.94 22.72 39.99
N GLY A 392 59.46 23.64 40.84
CA GLY A 392 59.85 25.07 40.82
C GLY A 392 59.55 25.85 42.11
N ASP A 393 59.80 27.17 42.10
CA ASP A 393 59.60 28.08 43.25
C ASP A 393 58.12 28.16 43.67
N VAL A 394 57.87 28.08 44.99
CA VAL A 394 56.51 28.13 45.56
C VAL A 394 56.10 29.58 45.78
N THR A 395 55.24 30.13 44.91
CA THR A 395 54.48 31.37 45.18
C THR A 395 52.99 31.07 45.20
N ALA A 396 52.35 31.38 46.33
CA ALA A 396 50.91 31.30 46.52
C ALA A 396 50.28 32.66 46.14
N SER A 397 49.85 32.81 44.88
CA SER A 397 49.07 33.97 44.46
C SER A 397 47.89 33.57 43.55
N GLY A 398 46.72 34.14 43.82
CA GLY A 398 45.45 33.84 43.14
C GLY A 398 44.29 33.60 44.13
N THR A 399 43.06 33.94 43.72
CA THR A 399 41.84 33.76 44.54
C THR A 399 41.62 32.28 44.87
N GLY A 400 41.65 31.94 46.17
CA GLY A 400 41.56 30.57 46.70
C GLY A 400 42.86 29.99 47.24
N SER A 401 43.99 30.72 47.16
CA SER A 401 45.27 30.27 47.69
C SER A 401 45.34 30.41 49.22
N VAL A 402 45.57 29.31 49.94
CA VAL A 402 45.75 29.28 51.40
C VAL A 402 47.23 29.48 51.73
N THR A 403 47.55 30.28 52.74
CA THR A 403 48.93 30.59 53.17
C THR A 403 49.75 29.31 53.36
N ALA A 404 50.70 29.06 52.45
CA ALA A 404 51.62 27.95 52.58
C ALA A 404 52.64 28.24 53.70
N THR A 405 52.49 27.57 54.85
CA THR A 405 53.49 27.59 55.93
C THR A 405 54.28 26.29 55.92
N ILE A 406 55.61 26.38 55.89
CA ILE A 406 56.49 25.22 56.07
C ILE A 406 56.58 24.93 57.57
N ALA A 407 56.19 23.73 58.00
CA ALA A 407 56.24 23.34 59.42
C ALA A 407 57.68 23.33 59.95
N THR A 408 57.85 23.53 61.26
CA THR A 408 59.16 23.43 61.93
C THR A 408 59.83 22.09 61.59
N ASP A 409 61.11 22.13 61.25
CA ASP A 409 61.93 20.98 60.82
C ASP A 409 61.44 20.23 59.56
N ALA A 410 60.49 20.80 58.80
CA ALA A 410 59.95 20.13 57.63
C ALA A 410 60.92 20.07 56.45
N VAL A 411 61.96 20.90 56.40
CA VAL A 411 63.01 20.85 55.37
C VAL A 411 64.19 20.03 55.90
N VAL A 412 64.24 18.76 55.52
CA VAL A 412 65.36 17.84 55.78
C VAL A 412 66.30 17.81 54.58
N SER A 413 67.53 17.32 54.76
CA SER A 413 68.55 17.28 53.70
C SER A 413 68.09 16.57 52.41
N SER A 414 67.27 15.52 52.52
CA SER A 414 66.70 14.83 51.34
C SER A 414 65.69 15.67 50.54
N LYS A 415 65.13 16.73 51.14
CA LYS A 415 64.19 17.65 50.49
C LYS A 415 64.88 18.81 49.77
N ILE A 416 66.21 18.90 49.87
CA ILE A 416 67.03 19.88 49.17
C ILE A 416 67.81 19.12 48.09
N LYS A 417 67.57 19.44 46.82
CA LYS A 417 68.31 18.83 45.71
C LYS A 417 69.80 19.24 45.81
N ASP A 418 70.69 18.29 45.54
CA ASP A 418 72.13 18.53 45.53
C ASP A 418 72.49 19.73 44.65
N GLY A 419 73.24 20.70 45.21
CA GLY A 419 73.68 21.92 44.53
C GLY A 419 72.77 23.15 44.64
N ASN A 420 71.54 23.01 45.19
CA ASN A 420 70.58 24.14 45.22
C ASN A 420 70.80 25.17 46.34
N VAL A 421 71.62 24.84 47.34
CA VAL A 421 72.15 25.81 48.34
C VAL A 421 73.48 26.33 47.81
N THR A 422 73.42 27.45 47.08
CA THR A 422 74.62 28.10 46.53
C THR A 422 75.36 28.87 47.62
N GLY A 423 76.62 29.26 47.38
CA GLY A 423 77.44 29.97 48.38
C GLY A 423 76.83 31.27 48.92
N ALA A 424 75.97 31.94 48.15
CA ALA A 424 75.23 33.13 48.59
C ALA A 424 74.08 32.83 49.57
N LYS A 425 73.63 31.56 49.64
CA LYS A 425 72.57 31.07 50.54
C LYS A 425 73.13 30.50 51.85
N LEU A 426 74.45 30.47 52.01
CA LEU A 426 75.14 30.05 53.24
C LEU A 426 75.62 31.29 54.01
N GLU A 427 75.56 31.24 55.34
CA GLU A 427 76.06 32.31 56.21
C GLU A 427 77.58 32.48 56.04
N THR A 428 78.07 33.72 56.07
CA THR A 428 79.51 34.00 55.92
C THR A 428 80.28 33.48 57.14
N VAL A 429 81.18 32.53 56.93
CA VAL A 429 82.03 31.97 57.98
C VAL A 429 83.05 33.03 58.44
N SER A 430 83.15 33.23 59.75
CA SER A 430 84.08 34.23 60.32
C SER A 430 85.54 33.93 59.94
N GLY A 431 86.26 34.96 59.47
CA GLY A 431 87.63 34.85 58.96
C GLY A 431 87.74 34.55 57.47
N MET A 432 86.64 34.24 56.77
CA MET A 432 86.62 33.98 55.33
C MET A 432 86.59 35.29 54.52
N THR A 433 87.69 35.65 53.86
CA THR A 433 87.75 36.75 52.88
C THR A 433 87.73 36.19 51.46
N ASN A 434 87.16 36.93 50.50
CA ASN A 434 87.02 36.49 49.11
C ASN A 434 88.39 36.32 48.41
N ASN A 435 88.96 35.10 48.46
CA ASN A 435 90.02 34.51 47.62
C ASN A 435 90.57 33.22 48.31
N SER A 436 91.58 32.59 47.71
CA SER A 436 92.15 31.31 48.18
C SER A 436 92.75 31.39 49.59
N PHE A 437 92.41 30.41 50.45
CA PHE A 437 93.04 30.20 51.75
C PHE A 437 94.27 29.30 51.61
N GLY A 438 95.42 29.76 52.11
CA GLY A 438 96.72 29.11 51.96
C GLY A 438 97.57 29.70 50.82
N SER A 439 98.83 29.29 50.76
CA SER A 439 99.81 29.70 49.75
C SER A 439 100.86 28.60 49.55
N GLY A 440 101.81 28.79 48.64
CA GLY A 440 102.98 27.91 48.53
C GLY A 440 103.84 27.83 49.80
N THR A 441 103.56 28.67 50.80
CA THR A 441 104.25 28.72 52.09
C THR A 441 103.29 28.65 53.29
N ALA A 442 101.98 28.41 53.10
CA ALA A 442 101.01 28.28 54.19
C ALA A 442 99.86 27.34 53.86
N ILE A 443 99.55 26.42 54.78
CA ILE A 443 98.43 25.48 54.75
C ILE A 443 97.23 26.00 55.56
N PRO A 444 95.99 25.85 55.09
CA PRO A 444 94.77 26.21 55.84
C PRO A 444 94.50 25.33 57.06
N VAL A 445 93.90 25.91 58.11
CA VAL A 445 93.35 25.23 59.30
C VAL A 445 91.86 25.56 59.42
N ILE A 446 91.03 24.52 59.62
CA ILE A 446 89.57 24.63 59.60
C ILE A 446 89.01 24.24 60.98
N THR A 447 88.10 25.05 61.53
CA THR A 447 87.40 24.76 62.80
C THR A 447 85.94 24.44 62.54
N THR A 448 85.40 23.41 63.18
CA THR A 448 84.01 22.98 63.05
C THR A 448 83.25 22.99 64.37
N ASP A 449 81.91 23.09 64.32
CA ASP A 449 81.03 22.85 65.46
C ASP A 449 80.86 21.35 65.77
N THR A 450 80.13 21.02 66.84
CA THR A 450 79.85 19.65 67.26
C THR A 450 78.99 18.85 66.26
N LYS A 451 78.47 19.50 65.21
CA LYS A 451 77.72 18.90 64.11
C LYS A 451 78.54 18.84 62.81
N GLY A 452 79.82 19.21 62.86
CA GLY A 452 80.76 19.11 61.73
C GLY A 452 80.70 20.27 60.73
N ARG A 453 79.95 21.34 60.99
CA ARG A 453 79.90 22.52 60.11
C ARG A 453 81.07 23.46 60.38
N ILE A 454 81.66 24.05 59.35
CA ILE A 454 82.78 24.98 59.49
C ILE A 454 82.29 26.28 60.15
N THR A 455 82.92 26.67 61.26
CA THR A 455 82.59 27.89 62.02
C THR A 455 83.68 28.96 61.92
N ALA A 456 84.92 28.58 61.58
CA ALA A 456 86.02 29.51 61.31
C ALA A 456 87.11 28.86 60.42
N ILE A 457 87.86 29.69 59.69
CA ILE A 457 89.04 29.26 58.88
C ILE A 457 90.23 30.18 59.17
N SER A 458 91.44 29.60 59.29
CA SER A 458 92.74 30.30 59.43
C SER A 458 93.86 29.59 58.64
N THR A 459 95.13 30.02 58.72
CA THR A 459 96.28 29.37 58.05
C THR A 459 97.48 29.17 58.99
N THR A 460 98.38 28.24 58.63
CA THR A 460 99.64 27.89 59.31
C THR A 460 100.76 27.69 58.27
N ALA A 461 102.02 28.08 58.51
CA ALA A 461 103.08 28.08 57.49
C ALA A 461 103.69 26.68 57.16
N VAL A 462 104.21 26.48 55.94
CA VAL A 462 104.96 25.29 55.46
C VAL A 462 106.47 25.61 55.36
N THR A 463 107.33 24.78 55.95
CA THR A 463 108.80 25.00 55.98
C THR A 463 109.56 23.88 55.24
N GLY A 464 110.04 24.15 54.01
CA GLY A 464 110.94 23.31 53.17
C GLY A 464 110.86 23.67 51.67
N VAL A 465 111.99 23.82 50.94
CA VAL A 465 112.08 24.48 49.61
C VAL A 465 111.63 23.60 48.43
N LEU A 466 110.76 24.13 47.56
CA LEU A 466 110.27 23.54 46.29
C LEU A 466 111.32 23.63 45.14
N PRO A 467 111.36 22.69 44.16
CA PRO A 467 112.32 22.73 43.05
C PRO A 467 112.04 23.90 42.09
N SER A 468 113.05 24.73 41.82
CA SER A 468 112.98 25.84 40.86
C SER A 468 113.70 25.51 39.55
N GLY A 469 112.99 25.59 38.42
CA GLY A 469 113.60 25.91 37.12
C GLY A 469 113.61 24.82 36.03
N SER A 470 112.46 24.36 35.54
CA SER A 470 112.06 24.31 34.10
C SER A 470 110.70 23.60 33.93
N THR A 471 109.86 24.10 33.01
CA THR A 471 108.46 23.68 32.82
C THR A 471 108.34 22.21 32.41
N GLY A 472 107.39 21.48 33.01
CA GLY A 472 107.06 20.08 32.66
C GLY A 472 107.72 19.01 33.52
N GLN A 473 108.57 19.38 34.49
CA GLN A 473 109.18 18.42 35.40
C GLN A 473 108.24 18.00 36.53
N PHE A 474 108.26 16.71 36.88
CA PHE A 474 107.66 16.15 38.09
C PHE A 474 108.74 15.54 38.98
N LEU A 475 108.42 15.29 40.24
CA LEU A 475 109.28 14.54 41.17
C LEU A 475 109.28 13.05 40.76
N LYS A 476 110.35 12.59 40.11
CA LYS A 476 110.55 11.17 39.76
C LYS A 476 111.46 10.52 40.77
N TYR A 477 111.05 9.36 41.29
CA TYR A 477 111.87 8.56 42.20
C TYR A 477 112.58 7.44 41.42
N ASN A 478 113.85 7.68 41.05
CA ASN A 478 114.74 6.69 40.45
C ASN A 478 115.88 6.34 41.43
N GLY A 479 115.52 6.04 42.69
CA GLY A 479 116.48 5.84 43.79
C GLY A 479 116.86 7.11 44.57
N SER A 480 116.44 8.29 44.10
CA SER A 480 116.43 9.57 44.84
C SER A 480 115.35 10.48 44.22
N TRP A 481 114.79 11.41 45.00
CA TRP A 481 113.78 12.37 44.52
C TRP A 481 114.45 13.52 43.77
N GLY A 482 114.19 13.61 42.46
CA GLY A 482 114.64 14.69 41.60
C GLY A 482 113.61 15.02 40.52
N GLY A 483 113.75 16.18 39.87
CA GLY A 483 112.89 16.57 38.75
C GLY A 483 113.21 15.78 37.46
N ALA A 484 112.19 15.33 36.73
CA ALA A 484 112.31 14.68 35.40
C ALA A 484 111.07 14.92 34.51
N LEU A 485 111.18 14.72 33.18
CA LEU A 485 110.05 14.71 32.21
C LEU A 485 109.43 13.29 32.09
N ILE A 486 108.18 13.17 31.60
CA ILE A 486 107.47 11.89 31.38
C ILE A 486 107.63 11.42 29.93
N ASP A 487 108.15 10.20 29.71
CA ASP A 487 108.15 9.52 28.41
C ASP A 487 107.09 8.40 28.32
N ILE A 488 106.65 8.00 27.12
CA ILE A 488 105.61 6.95 26.96
C ILE A 488 106.04 5.60 27.56
N GLY A 489 107.36 5.36 27.61
CA GLY A 489 107.95 4.19 28.26
C GLY A 489 107.89 4.23 29.79
N ASP A 490 107.59 5.39 30.41
CA ASP A 490 107.38 5.53 31.86
C ASP A 490 105.98 5.06 32.29
N ILE A 491 105.05 4.88 31.35
CA ILE A 491 103.72 4.33 31.61
C ILE A 491 103.81 2.80 31.58
N LYS A 492 104.18 2.25 32.73
CA LYS A 492 104.28 0.80 32.92
C LYS A 492 102.94 0.21 33.32
N ASN A 493 102.70 -1.02 32.88
CA ASN A 493 101.62 -1.83 33.42
C ASN A 493 102.02 -2.41 34.78
N SER A 494 101.09 -3.11 35.42
CA SER A 494 101.28 -3.73 36.75
C SER A 494 102.43 -4.75 36.82
N ALA A 495 102.96 -5.19 35.68
CA ALA A 495 104.11 -6.10 35.55
C ALA A 495 105.43 -5.40 35.17
N GLY A 496 105.45 -4.06 35.05
CA GLY A 496 106.66 -3.26 34.81
C GLY A 496 107.06 -3.07 33.33
N ASN A 497 106.28 -3.60 32.38
CA ASN A 497 106.52 -3.44 30.93
C ASN A 497 105.75 -2.24 30.36
N SER A 498 106.12 -1.76 29.16
CA SER A 498 105.37 -0.67 28.51
C SER A 498 103.92 -1.11 28.25
N THR A 499 102.97 -0.26 28.62
CA THR A 499 101.51 -0.53 28.49
C THR A 499 101.05 -0.56 27.02
N PHE A 500 101.85 -0.03 26.09
CA PHE A 500 101.54 0.07 24.67
C PHE A 500 102.49 -0.80 23.83
N ASP A 501 101.98 -1.86 23.20
CA ASP A 501 102.71 -2.75 22.29
C ASP A 501 101.99 -2.82 20.92
N PHE A 502 102.46 -2.03 19.96
CA PHE A 502 101.83 -1.87 18.64
C PHE A 502 102.44 -2.76 17.56
N THR A 503 103.26 -3.75 17.95
CA THR A 503 103.97 -4.59 17.00
C THR A 503 102.97 -5.49 16.24
N GLY A 504 102.77 -5.27 14.93
CA GLY A 504 101.85 -6.06 14.08
C GLY A 504 100.47 -5.45 13.79
N CYS A 505 100.22 -4.18 14.15
CA CYS A 505 98.98 -3.47 13.82
C CYS A 505 98.96 -3.00 12.35
N GLY A 506 98.11 -3.63 11.51
CA GLY A 506 97.90 -3.29 10.10
C GLY A 506 96.42 -3.10 9.73
N VAL A 507 96.14 -2.85 8.45
CA VAL A 507 94.76 -2.63 7.94
C VAL A 507 93.85 -3.84 8.21
N GLY A 508 92.64 -3.60 8.70
CA GLY A 508 91.66 -4.65 9.06
C GLY A 508 91.71 -5.13 10.52
N LYS A 509 92.59 -4.54 11.35
CA LYS A 509 92.65 -4.78 12.79
C LYS A 509 92.24 -3.55 13.60
N THR A 510 91.78 -3.77 14.83
CA THR A 510 91.47 -2.73 15.82
C THR A 510 92.27 -2.95 17.11
N LEU A 511 92.40 -1.90 17.92
CA LEU A 511 93.05 -1.96 19.21
C LEU A 511 92.18 -2.73 20.21
N LYS A 512 92.82 -3.63 20.97
CA LYS A 512 92.23 -4.41 22.05
C LYS A 512 93.05 -4.21 23.31
N TRP A 513 92.35 -3.83 24.39
CA TRP A 513 92.91 -3.91 25.72
C TRP A 513 92.96 -5.38 26.16
N GLN A 514 94.16 -5.88 26.47
CA GLN A 514 94.36 -7.15 27.15
C GLN A 514 94.55 -6.88 28.63
N THR A 515 93.62 -7.34 29.46
CA THR A 515 93.63 -7.12 30.91
C THR A 515 94.80 -7.79 31.64
N VAL A 516 95.45 -8.80 31.04
CA VAL A 516 96.69 -9.41 31.56
C VAL A 516 97.64 -9.68 30.37
N PRO A 517 98.82 -9.04 30.30
CA PRO A 517 99.52 -8.29 31.35
C PRO A 517 99.12 -6.82 31.51
N ASP A 518 97.89 -6.42 31.13
CA ASP A 518 97.39 -5.05 31.17
C ASP A 518 98.09 -4.16 30.13
N ARG A 519 97.77 -4.40 28.85
CA ARG A 519 98.38 -3.70 27.71
C ARG A 519 97.43 -3.58 26.51
N VAL A 520 97.68 -2.59 25.66
CA VAL A 520 97.00 -2.43 24.37
C VAL A 520 97.71 -3.26 23.29
N THR A 521 96.95 -4.08 22.55
CA THR A 521 97.41 -4.92 21.42
C THR A 521 96.44 -4.82 20.23
N CYS A 522 96.66 -5.52 19.10
CA CYS A 522 95.77 -5.49 17.92
C CYS A 522 95.05 -6.83 17.63
N GLU A 523 93.75 -6.78 17.31
CA GLU A 523 92.90 -7.93 16.94
C GLU A 523 92.11 -7.67 15.62
N ASN A 524 91.70 -8.72 14.91
CA ASN A 524 90.89 -8.58 13.67
C ASN A 524 89.49 -8.03 13.96
N ILE A 525 88.96 -7.19 13.07
CA ILE A 525 87.56 -6.74 13.16
C ILE A 525 86.65 -7.88 12.67
N SER A 526 85.80 -8.42 13.55
CA SER A 526 84.78 -9.43 13.21
C SER A 526 83.47 -9.09 13.92
N ILE A 527 82.49 -8.59 13.17
CA ILE A 527 81.15 -8.23 13.66
C ILE A 527 80.11 -9.13 13.00
N THR A 528 79.18 -9.66 13.80
CA THR A 528 78.04 -10.47 13.37
C THR A 528 76.77 -9.63 13.30
N LYS A 529 75.77 -10.06 12.52
CA LYS A 529 74.56 -9.27 12.20
C LYS A 529 73.75 -8.83 13.44
N SER A 530 73.87 -9.54 14.55
CA SER A 530 73.24 -9.21 15.84
C SER A 530 73.92 -8.06 16.59
N GLN A 531 75.14 -7.67 16.20
CA GLN A 531 75.94 -6.63 16.87
C GLN A 531 75.76 -5.24 16.22
N VAL A 532 74.79 -5.10 15.30
CA VAL A 532 74.44 -3.81 14.69
C VAL A 532 73.01 -3.46 15.11
N SER A 533 72.88 -2.67 16.18
CA SER A 533 71.58 -2.29 16.76
C SER A 533 71.01 -0.98 16.19
N ASP A 534 71.80 -0.21 15.46
CA ASP A 534 71.49 1.21 15.21
C ASP A 534 71.40 1.56 13.70
N LEU A 535 70.82 0.66 12.89
CA LEU A 535 70.38 0.98 11.52
C LEU A 535 68.92 1.48 11.52
N GLY A 536 68.64 2.54 12.27
CA GLY A 536 67.32 3.15 12.42
C GLY A 536 66.86 4.04 11.25
N THR A 537 67.57 4.06 10.11
CA THR A 537 67.14 4.84 8.94
C THR A 537 67.65 4.26 7.62
N ILE A 538 67.17 3.06 7.26
CA ILE A 538 67.01 2.70 5.85
C ILE A 538 65.58 2.17 5.68
N GLY A 539 64.73 3.02 5.12
CA GLY A 539 63.51 2.56 4.46
C GLY A 539 63.90 1.59 3.34
N SER A 540 63.25 0.42 3.33
CA SER A 540 63.40 -0.66 2.35
C SER A 540 64.73 -1.44 2.41
N LEU A 541 64.73 -2.58 3.09
CA LEU A 541 64.95 -3.91 2.51
C LEU A 541 64.97 -4.96 3.63
N ALA A 542 64.06 -5.94 3.52
CA ALA A 542 63.98 -7.19 4.29
C ALA A 542 63.32 -7.16 5.70
N ALA A 543 62.01 -6.93 5.75
CA ALA A 543 61.03 -7.80 6.46
C ALA A 543 59.62 -7.16 6.51
N LYS A 544 59.02 -6.87 5.35
CA LYS A 544 57.55 -6.82 5.21
C LYS A 544 57.03 -8.26 5.27
N ASN A 545 57.08 -8.91 6.42
CA ASN A 545 56.36 -10.15 6.61
C ASN A 545 55.83 -10.19 8.05
N ALA A 546 54.49 -10.09 8.13
CA ALA A 546 53.64 -10.24 9.30
C ALA A 546 53.45 -9.02 10.23
N ALA A 547 53.05 -7.87 9.69
CA ALA A 547 51.94 -7.17 10.36
C ALA A 547 50.70 -7.98 10.01
N SER A 548 50.17 -8.72 10.97
CA SER A 548 49.02 -9.57 10.72
C SER A 548 47.78 -8.69 10.79
N LEU A 549 47.18 -8.40 9.63
CA LEU A 549 45.89 -7.70 9.56
C LEU A 549 44.79 -8.39 10.37
N THR A 550 44.99 -9.63 10.80
CA THR A 550 44.08 -10.39 11.68
C THR A 550 44.42 -10.32 13.16
N ALA A 551 45.64 -9.91 13.56
CA ALA A 551 46.04 -9.81 14.96
C ALA A 551 46.18 -8.35 15.45
N ASP A 552 46.55 -7.43 14.54
CA ASP A 552 46.96 -6.08 14.90
C ASP A 552 45.85 -5.02 14.67
N VAL A 553 44.69 -5.42 14.12
CA VAL A 553 43.54 -4.53 13.88
C VAL A 553 42.30 -5.12 14.56
N SER A 554 41.88 -4.52 15.68
CA SER A 554 40.71 -4.95 16.47
C SER A 554 39.44 -4.11 16.25
N GLY A 555 39.39 -3.31 15.18
CA GLY A 555 38.27 -2.42 14.85
C GLY A 555 38.01 -2.32 13.36
N ILE A 556 37.22 -1.31 12.95
CA ILE A 556 36.97 -1.00 11.54
C ILE A 556 38.31 -0.65 10.88
N LEU A 557 38.75 -1.44 9.90
CA LEU A 557 39.88 -1.06 9.04
C LEU A 557 39.38 0.04 8.08
N PRO A 558 39.76 1.31 8.24
CA PRO A 558 39.23 2.38 7.41
C PRO A 558 39.80 2.25 6.00
N VAL A 559 38.97 1.81 5.06
CA VAL A 559 39.36 1.77 3.64
C VAL A 559 39.07 3.15 3.06
N ALA A 560 39.95 4.12 3.31
CA ALA A 560 39.78 5.53 2.93
C ALA A 560 39.51 5.73 1.42
N ASN A 561 39.86 4.74 0.59
CA ASN A 561 39.46 4.59 -0.80
C ASN A 561 39.34 3.10 -1.08
N GLY A 562 38.15 2.57 -1.39
CA GLY A 562 37.92 1.14 -1.60
C GLY A 562 39.02 0.49 -2.46
N GLY A 563 39.84 -0.37 -1.87
CA GLY A 563 40.82 -1.25 -2.54
C GLY A 563 41.94 -0.64 -3.42
N THR A 564 41.81 0.56 -3.99
CA THR A 564 42.75 1.06 -5.01
C THR A 564 43.06 2.57 -4.97
N GLY A 565 42.50 3.37 -4.07
CA GLY A 565 42.84 4.81 -4.05
C GLY A 565 42.11 5.67 -5.11
N THR A 566 41.02 5.18 -5.72
CA THR A 566 40.28 5.90 -6.78
C THR A 566 38.79 6.03 -6.45
N SER A 567 38.09 6.98 -7.09
CA SER A 567 36.64 7.20 -6.95
C SER A 567 35.76 6.03 -7.47
N ASN A 568 36.37 4.98 -8.04
CA ASN A 568 35.71 3.76 -8.55
C ASN A 568 36.19 2.49 -7.82
N GLY A 569 36.62 2.60 -6.56
CA GLY A 569 37.27 1.53 -5.79
C GLY A 569 36.67 0.12 -5.96
N SER A 570 37.52 -0.86 -6.28
CA SER A 570 37.13 -2.26 -6.49
C SER A 570 37.84 -3.17 -5.48
N ILE A 571 37.09 -4.06 -4.83
CA ILE A 571 37.62 -5.13 -3.99
C ILE A 571 37.62 -6.40 -4.84
N THR A 572 38.78 -6.77 -5.40
CA THR A 572 38.94 -7.96 -6.25
C THR A 572 39.70 -9.06 -5.51
N GLY A 573 39.07 -10.24 -5.38
CA GLY A 573 39.67 -11.45 -4.85
C GLY A 573 39.27 -12.65 -5.70
N SER A 574 40.14 -13.66 -5.81
CA SER A 574 39.85 -14.93 -6.50
C SER A 574 39.04 -15.91 -5.64
N GLY A 575 38.77 -15.57 -4.38
CA GLY A 575 37.92 -16.30 -3.43
C GLY A 575 36.62 -15.56 -3.12
N ALA A 576 35.74 -16.19 -2.33
CA ALA A 576 34.47 -15.59 -1.94
C ALA A 576 34.66 -14.33 -1.08
N LEU A 577 34.15 -13.19 -1.53
CA LEU A 577 34.03 -11.97 -0.72
C LEU A 577 32.84 -12.15 0.23
N THR A 578 33.12 -12.44 1.50
CA THR A 578 32.09 -12.71 2.52
C THR A 578 31.88 -11.48 3.38
N PHE A 579 30.69 -10.87 3.31
CA PHE A 579 30.24 -9.87 4.28
C PHE A 579 29.51 -10.60 5.42
N THR A 580 30.14 -10.71 6.59
CA THR A 580 29.48 -11.28 7.78
C THR A 580 28.83 -10.13 8.55
N ALA A 581 27.50 -10.01 8.44
CA ALA A 581 26.74 -9.19 9.37
C ALA A 581 26.93 -9.77 10.78
N GLY A 582 27.30 -8.94 11.77
CA GLY A 582 27.52 -9.39 13.14
C GLY A 582 26.29 -10.11 13.71
N ALA A 583 26.47 -10.83 14.82
CA ALA A 583 25.36 -11.47 15.51
C ALA A 583 24.30 -10.41 15.88
N GLY A 584 23.11 -10.53 15.29
CA GLY A 584 22.02 -9.56 15.38
C GLY A 584 21.70 -8.88 14.04
N ASN A 585 21.17 -9.65 13.08
CA ASN A 585 20.44 -9.22 11.87
C ASN A 585 20.80 -7.83 11.29
N GLN A 586 22.08 -7.57 11.02
CA GLN A 586 22.48 -6.36 10.28
C GLN A 586 22.34 -6.61 8.77
N ASN A 587 21.75 -5.66 8.05
CA ASN A 587 21.60 -5.77 6.61
C ASN A 587 22.94 -5.47 5.91
N ILE A 588 23.28 -6.26 4.90
CA ILE A 588 24.34 -5.92 3.96
C ILE A 588 23.71 -4.99 2.92
N THR A 589 23.90 -3.68 3.08
CA THR A 589 23.33 -2.66 2.19
C THR A 589 24.29 -2.36 1.05
N LEU A 590 23.94 -2.76 -0.18
CA LEU A 590 24.67 -2.42 -1.41
C LEU A 590 23.89 -1.35 -2.17
N THR A 591 24.19 -0.08 -1.92
CA THR A 591 23.46 1.06 -2.53
C THR A 591 24.36 1.80 -3.51
N PRO A 592 24.06 1.81 -4.83
CA PRO A 592 24.68 2.74 -5.75
C PRO A 592 24.10 4.13 -5.46
N THR A 593 24.95 5.12 -5.18
CA THR A 593 24.51 6.50 -4.87
C THR A 593 24.18 7.34 -6.13
N GLY A 594 24.02 6.69 -7.29
CA GLY A 594 23.71 7.29 -8.59
C GLY A 594 22.84 6.35 -9.45
N THR A 595 22.73 6.58 -10.77
CA THR A 595 21.89 5.76 -11.68
C THR A 595 22.41 4.33 -11.94
N GLY A 596 23.51 3.94 -11.30
CA GLY A 596 24.12 2.62 -11.45
C GLY A 596 23.28 1.51 -10.82
N ALA A 597 23.44 0.28 -11.33
CA ALA A 597 22.81 -0.92 -10.78
C ALA A 597 23.85 -1.78 -10.04
N VAL A 598 23.41 -2.54 -9.03
CA VAL A 598 24.23 -3.62 -8.46
C VAL A 598 24.21 -4.80 -9.43
N LEU A 599 25.27 -4.92 -10.24
CA LEU A 599 25.38 -5.98 -11.24
C LEU A 599 25.95 -7.26 -10.59
N LEU A 600 25.08 -8.19 -10.23
CA LEU A 600 25.48 -9.51 -9.73
C LEU A 600 25.63 -10.44 -10.93
N GLY A 601 26.87 -10.66 -11.38
CA GLY A 601 27.16 -11.61 -12.46
C GLY A 601 26.89 -13.05 -12.02
N GLY A 602 26.04 -13.77 -12.75
CA GLY A 602 25.74 -15.19 -12.48
C GLY A 602 24.47 -15.42 -11.65
N LYS A 603 24.37 -16.59 -10.99
CA LYS A 603 23.19 -16.98 -10.20
C LYS A 603 23.22 -16.30 -8.82
N VAL A 604 22.16 -15.57 -8.47
CA VAL A 604 21.99 -14.87 -7.20
C VAL A 604 21.17 -15.73 -6.24
N GLY A 605 21.78 -16.18 -5.14
CA GLY A 605 21.11 -16.93 -4.08
C GLY A 605 20.68 -16.02 -2.94
N LEU A 606 19.37 -15.91 -2.71
CA LEU A 606 18.80 -15.25 -1.54
C LEU A 606 18.36 -16.36 -0.57
N GLY A 607 19.09 -16.52 0.55
CA GLY A 607 18.84 -17.58 1.53
C GLY A 607 19.40 -18.97 1.16
N THR A 608 20.17 -19.08 0.07
CA THR A 608 20.93 -20.28 -0.29
C THR A 608 22.31 -19.92 -0.83
N THR A 609 23.30 -20.77 -0.57
CA THR A 609 24.64 -20.68 -1.17
C THR A 609 24.75 -21.48 -2.48
N SER A 610 23.69 -22.19 -2.88
CA SER A 610 23.64 -23.00 -4.11
C SER A 610 22.38 -22.73 -4.93
N PRO A 611 22.20 -21.52 -5.48
CA PRO A 611 21.06 -21.20 -6.33
C PRO A 611 21.08 -22.02 -7.62
N ILE A 612 19.98 -22.72 -7.91
CA ILE A 612 19.83 -23.52 -9.13
C ILE A 612 19.42 -22.69 -10.35
N ASN A 613 18.78 -21.53 -10.13
CA ASN A 613 18.33 -20.58 -11.16
C ASN A 613 19.11 -19.26 -11.07
N LEU A 614 18.97 -18.39 -12.08
CA LEU A 614 19.68 -17.10 -12.12
C LEU A 614 19.35 -16.18 -10.93
N ILE A 615 18.12 -16.25 -10.41
CA ILE A 615 17.76 -15.72 -9.09
C ILE A 615 17.04 -16.86 -8.36
N GLY A 616 17.61 -17.33 -7.26
CA GLY A 616 17.06 -18.41 -6.43
C GLY A 616 16.74 -17.89 -5.04
N VAL A 617 15.46 -17.86 -4.66
CA VAL A 617 15.01 -17.48 -3.32
C VAL A 617 14.67 -18.74 -2.55
N HIS A 618 15.42 -19.04 -1.50
CA HIS A 618 15.29 -20.26 -0.70
C HIS A 618 15.07 -19.91 0.77
N GLY A 619 13.95 -20.36 1.32
CA GLY A 619 13.68 -20.34 2.75
C GLY A 619 14.39 -21.51 3.43
N GLY A 620 15.01 -21.25 4.58
CA GLY A 620 15.53 -22.30 5.46
C GLY A 620 14.41 -23.14 6.08
N ALA A 621 14.77 -24.21 6.80
CA ALA A 621 13.81 -25.09 7.46
C ALA A 621 12.85 -24.27 8.36
N ALA A 622 11.57 -24.19 7.94
CA ALA A 622 10.46 -23.42 8.51
C ALA A 622 10.22 -21.96 8.01
N ALA A 623 10.83 -21.49 6.92
CA ALA A 623 10.53 -20.17 6.32
C ALA A 623 10.04 -20.26 4.85
N GLU A 624 9.07 -19.42 4.49
CA GLU A 624 8.58 -19.28 3.11
C GLU A 624 9.52 -18.39 2.28
N SER A 625 9.90 -18.84 1.08
CA SER A 625 10.57 -17.98 0.09
C SER A 625 9.57 -16.99 -0.51
N LYS A 626 9.70 -15.69 -0.23
CA LYS A 626 8.86 -14.63 -0.83
C LYS A 626 9.70 -13.61 -1.59
N ILE A 627 9.16 -13.15 -2.71
CA ILE A 627 9.64 -11.95 -3.43
C ILE A 627 8.56 -10.89 -3.24
N SER A 628 8.91 -9.77 -2.59
CA SER A 628 7.98 -8.67 -2.35
C SER A 628 8.30 -7.52 -3.30
N VAL A 629 7.29 -7.04 -4.01
CA VAL A 629 7.34 -5.88 -4.91
C VAL A 629 6.17 -4.97 -4.53
N SER A 630 6.44 -3.69 -4.29
CA SER A 630 5.46 -2.73 -3.71
C SER A 630 5.54 -1.36 -4.37
N SER A 631 4.39 -0.72 -4.62
CA SER A 631 4.23 0.67 -5.04
C SER A 631 3.32 1.40 -4.04
N SER A 632 3.42 2.72 -3.94
CA SER A 632 2.79 3.47 -2.84
C SER A 632 1.30 3.66 -3.02
N GLY A 633 0.81 3.39 -4.22
CA GLY A 633 -0.55 3.67 -4.62
C GLY A 633 -0.94 5.12 -4.35
N ALA A 634 0.02 6.04 -4.20
CA ALA A 634 -0.22 7.40 -3.75
C ALA A 634 -0.52 8.37 -4.90
N VAL A 635 -0.26 7.95 -6.13
CA VAL A 635 -0.58 8.72 -7.34
C VAL A 635 -1.17 7.82 -8.42
N ASN A 636 -1.93 8.42 -9.34
CA ASN A 636 -2.49 7.76 -10.51
C ASN A 636 -1.39 7.14 -11.40
N GLY A 637 -1.69 6.00 -12.02
CA GLY A 637 -0.74 5.27 -12.86
C GLY A 637 0.26 4.39 -12.10
N GLN A 638 0.23 4.36 -10.77
CA GLN A 638 1.08 3.43 -10.01
C GLN A 638 0.63 1.98 -10.22
N GLU A 639 1.59 1.17 -10.65
CA GLU A 639 1.43 -0.25 -10.96
C GLU A 639 2.65 -1.00 -10.43
N ILE A 640 2.42 -2.22 -9.93
CA ILE A 640 3.49 -3.17 -9.66
C ILE A 640 3.39 -4.23 -10.74
N ALA A 641 4.44 -4.36 -11.53
CA ALA A 641 4.49 -5.28 -12.64
C ALA A 641 5.69 -6.22 -12.50
N LEU A 642 5.46 -7.50 -12.76
CA LEU A 642 6.52 -8.42 -13.16
C LEU A 642 6.44 -8.58 -14.67
N ASP A 643 7.32 -7.87 -15.37
CA ASP A 643 7.39 -7.89 -16.82
C ASP A 643 8.22 -9.08 -17.34
N LEU A 644 7.60 -9.91 -18.16
CA LEU A 644 8.22 -10.98 -18.93
C LEU A 644 8.32 -10.53 -20.38
N ILE A 645 9.46 -9.92 -20.72
CA ILE A 645 9.72 -9.37 -22.05
C ILE A 645 10.13 -10.50 -23.00
N THR A 646 9.36 -10.68 -24.09
CA THR A 646 9.49 -11.81 -25.03
C THR A 646 10.04 -11.41 -26.41
N LYS A 647 9.93 -10.14 -26.79
CA LYS A 647 10.70 -9.52 -27.88
C LYS A 647 11.40 -8.29 -27.34
N SER A 648 12.73 -8.37 -27.24
CA SER A 648 13.59 -7.28 -26.81
C SER A 648 14.26 -6.67 -28.04
N ASP A 649 13.74 -5.53 -28.43
CA ASP A 649 14.36 -4.50 -29.28
C ASP A 649 15.47 -3.73 -28.54
N GLY A 650 16.05 -4.32 -27.48
CA GLY A 650 17.05 -3.69 -26.62
C GLY A 650 16.46 -2.83 -25.50
N GLN A 651 15.14 -2.67 -25.46
CA GLN A 651 14.45 -1.93 -24.40
C GLN A 651 14.07 -2.83 -23.22
N THR A 652 13.94 -2.22 -22.03
CA THR A 652 13.79 -2.90 -20.75
C THR A 652 12.40 -2.79 -20.11
N ALA A 653 11.39 -2.24 -20.83
CA ALA A 653 10.06 -2.00 -20.27
C ALA A 653 8.93 -2.21 -21.31
N LEU A 654 7.76 -2.66 -20.84
CA LEU A 654 6.53 -2.82 -21.64
C LEU A 654 5.66 -1.55 -21.64
N GLY A 655 4.78 -1.37 -22.66
CA GLY A 655 3.83 -0.25 -22.76
C GLY A 655 4.36 1.01 -23.46
N PRO A 656 3.52 2.04 -23.72
CA PRO A 656 3.96 3.32 -24.31
C PRO A 656 4.97 4.02 -23.39
N PRO A 657 6.10 4.57 -23.89
CA PRO A 657 6.45 4.88 -25.28
C PRO A 657 7.10 3.75 -26.11
N ASN A 658 7.16 2.51 -25.61
CA ASN A 658 7.95 1.40 -26.18
C ASN A 658 7.10 0.50 -27.09
N SER A 659 6.73 1.02 -28.27
CA SER A 659 5.76 0.40 -29.18
C SER A 659 6.26 -0.81 -30.00
N THR A 660 7.43 -1.37 -29.70
CA THR A 660 7.99 -2.52 -30.44
C THR A 660 8.38 -3.69 -29.54
N THR A 661 8.58 -3.44 -28.24
CA THR A 661 8.74 -4.46 -27.22
C THR A 661 7.44 -5.24 -27.07
N LYS A 662 7.51 -6.56 -26.87
CA LYS A 662 6.33 -7.40 -26.61
C LYS A 662 6.57 -8.23 -25.37
N GLY A 663 5.52 -8.48 -24.59
CA GLY A 663 5.69 -9.24 -23.37
C GLY A 663 4.42 -9.41 -22.57
N TRP A 664 4.54 -10.26 -21.56
CA TRP A 664 3.51 -10.50 -20.57
C TRP A 664 3.81 -9.68 -19.34
N THR A 665 2.76 -9.19 -18.69
CA THR A 665 2.90 -8.58 -17.38
C THR A 665 1.94 -9.25 -16.40
N PHE A 666 2.47 -9.57 -15.22
CA PHE A 666 1.68 -9.87 -14.04
C PHE A 666 1.59 -8.56 -13.27
N TYR A 667 0.41 -7.97 -13.25
CA TYR A 667 0.27 -6.60 -12.77
C TYR A 667 -0.73 -6.50 -11.62
N ALA A 668 -0.44 -5.56 -10.72
CA ALA A 668 -1.36 -5.11 -9.71
C ALA A 668 -1.44 -3.58 -9.77
N ASN A 669 -2.65 -3.08 -9.97
CA ASN A 669 -2.92 -1.65 -9.95
C ASN A 669 -3.02 -1.13 -8.51
N GLY A 670 -2.47 0.06 -8.29
CA GLY A 670 -2.63 0.77 -7.02
C GLY A 670 -4.08 1.19 -6.75
N ASP A 671 -4.32 1.59 -5.51
CA ASP A 671 -5.64 2.06 -5.07
C ASP A 671 -5.99 3.46 -5.60
N ALA A 672 -5.00 4.30 -5.89
CA ALA A 672 -5.20 5.63 -6.48
C ALA A 672 -5.32 5.62 -8.02
N GLN A 673 -5.92 4.59 -8.62
CA GLN A 673 -6.04 4.45 -10.07
C GLN A 673 -7.37 4.98 -10.63
N THR A 674 -7.34 5.75 -11.73
CA THR A 674 -8.43 6.66 -12.22
C THR A 674 -9.74 5.99 -12.55
N ASP A 675 -9.62 4.68 -12.75
CA ASP A 675 -10.56 3.85 -13.43
C ASP A 675 -10.91 2.66 -12.55
N SER A 676 -12.21 2.47 -12.34
CA SER A 676 -12.75 1.59 -11.30
C SER A 676 -12.77 0.23 -11.88
N ALA A 677 -12.70 0.08 -13.19
CA ALA A 677 -12.42 -1.21 -13.73
C ALA A 677 -10.98 -1.65 -13.42
N LYS A 678 -10.08 -0.74 -12.99
CA LYS A 678 -8.64 -0.98 -12.86
C LYS A 678 -8.06 -0.89 -11.47
N ARG A 679 -8.61 -0.12 -10.54
CA ARG A 679 -8.08 -0.04 -9.17
C ARG A 679 -7.90 -1.37 -8.50
N ASN A 680 -6.84 -1.54 -7.71
CA ASN A 680 -6.61 -2.74 -6.90
C ASN A 680 -6.71 -4.05 -7.69
N LYS A 681 -6.69 -4.00 -9.02
CA LYS A 681 -6.94 -5.16 -9.86
C LYS A 681 -5.68 -5.98 -9.92
N LEU A 682 -5.84 -7.29 -9.84
CA LEU A 682 -4.80 -8.24 -10.18
C LEU A 682 -5.07 -8.77 -11.58
N GLY A 683 -4.09 -8.67 -12.47
CA GLY A 683 -4.30 -9.06 -13.85
C GLY A 683 -3.10 -9.71 -14.52
N LEU A 684 -3.40 -10.41 -15.61
CA LEU A 684 -2.44 -10.90 -16.59
C LEU A 684 -2.68 -10.17 -17.90
N GLY A 685 -1.75 -9.30 -18.25
CA GLY A 685 -1.78 -8.49 -19.47
C GLY A 685 -0.76 -8.99 -20.48
N TYR A 686 -1.07 -8.79 -21.76
CA TYR A 686 -0.11 -8.95 -22.85
C TYR A 686 -0.02 -7.64 -23.63
N TRP A 687 1.19 -7.12 -23.76
CA TRP A 687 1.52 -6.01 -24.64
C TRP A 687 1.98 -6.57 -25.98
N ASP A 688 1.20 -6.34 -27.04
CA ASP A 688 1.50 -6.86 -28.38
C ASP A 688 2.46 -5.98 -29.20
N GLY A 689 2.97 -4.92 -28.59
CA GLY A 689 3.75 -3.84 -29.21
C GLY A 689 2.91 -2.59 -29.44
N SER A 690 1.59 -2.69 -29.55
CA SER A 690 0.73 -1.55 -29.89
C SER A 690 -0.37 -1.30 -28.86
N SER A 691 -0.86 -2.36 -28.22
CA SER A 691 -1.99 -2.31 -27.30
C SER A 691 -1.90 -3.35 -26.20
N TRP A 692 -2.57 -3.06 -25.08
CA TRP A 692 -2.75 -4.00 -24.00
C TRP A 692 -3.97 -4.89 -24.26
N THR A 693 -3.75 -6.20 -24.23
CA THR A 693 -4.83 -7.19 -24.14
C THR A 693 -4.82 -7.81 -22.76
N GLU A 694 -5.96 -7.73 -22.08
CA GLU A 694 -6.15 -8.39 -20.80
C GLU A 694 -6.74 -9.78 -20.98
N TYR A 695 -6.10 -10.78 -20.37
CA TYR A 695 -6.52 -12.18 -20.48
C TYR A 695 -7.24 -12.68 -19.23
N ILE A 696 -6.70 -12.34 -18.06
CA ILE A 696 -7.32 -12.65 -16.77
C ILE A 696 -7.32 -11.38 -15.96
N SER A 697 -8.49 -11.03 -15.45
CA SER A 697 -8.65 -10.03 -14.42
C SER A 697 -9.23 -10.68 -13.17
N ILE A 698 -8.80 -10.21 -12.01
CA ILE A 698 -9.57 -10.42 -10.80
C ILE A 698 -9.91 -9.04 -10.31
N ALA A 699 -11.16 -8.68 -10.61
CA ALA A 699 -11.62 -7.35 -10.45
C ALA A 699 -12.22 -7.16 -9.06
N PRO A 700 -11.99 -5.99 -8.47
CA PRO A 700 -12.37 -5.82 -7.10
C PRO A 700 -13.79 -5.49 -6.73
N ASN A 701 -14.76 -6.02 -7.42
CA ASN A 701 -16.02 -5.32 -7.59
C ASN A 701 -17.14 -5.75 -6.64
N GLY A 702 -16.88 -5.95 -5.35
CA GLY A 702 -17.96 -6.40 -4.46
C GLY A 702 -18.03 -7.92 -4.30
N SER A 703 -17.43 -8.72 -5.20
CA SER A 703 -17.63 -10.18 -5.26
C SER A 703 -16.47 -10.97 -5.87
N ASN A 704 -15.35 -10.31 -6.14
CA ASN A 704 -14.06 -10.92 -6.47
C ASN A 704 -14.03 -11.65 -7.78
N ASN A 705 -14.75 -11.04 -8.69
CA ASN A 705 -15.13 -11.67 -9.91
C ASN A 705 -13.89 -11.89 -10.76
N MET A 706 -13.74 -13.12 -11.25
CA MET A 706 -12.71 -13.45 -12.21
C MET A 706 -13.25 -13.21 -13.62
N GLY A 707 -12.57 -12.35 -14.36
CA GLY A 707 -12.85 -12.10 -15.77
C GLY A 707 -11.85 -12.81 -16.65
N PHE A 708 -12.35 -13.47 -17.70
CA PHE A 708 -11.53 -13.97 -18.80
C PHE A 708 -11.82 -13.14 -20.03
N ARG A 709 -10.79 -12.46 -20.55
CA ARG A 709 -10.88 -11.44 -21.62
C ARG A 709 -11.75 -10.22 -21.29
N THR A 710 -12.17 -10.07 -20.04
CA THR A 710 -12.89 -8.87 -19.56
C THR A 710 -12.12 -8.30 -18.39
N GLY A 711 -11.99 -6.97 -18.39
CA GLY A 711 -11.47 -6.24 -17.24
C GLY A 711 -12.52 -5.89 -16.19
N ASN A 712 -13.81 -6.10 -16.49
CA ASN A 712 -14.93 -5.76 -15.63
C ASN A 712 -15.93 -6.94 -15.51
N PRO A 713 -15.54 -8.03 -14.82
CA PRO A 713 -16.34 -9.23 -14.72
C PRO A 713 -17.63 -9.05 -13.91
N GLN A 714 -18.78 -9.35 -14.51
CA GLN A 714 -20.12 -9.14 -13.94
C GLN A 714 -20.62 -10.29 -13.07
N ALA A 715 -19.92 -11.43 -13.08
CA ALA A 715 -20.21 -12.60 -12.26
C ALA A 715 -18.92 -13.14 -11.64
N SER A 716 -19.04 -13.97 -10.59
CA SER A 716 -17.87 -14.56 -9.92
C SER A 716 -16.90 -15.26 -10.88
N PHE A 717 -17.43 -15.77 -12.00
CA PHE A 717 -16.66 -16.27 -13.13
C PHE A 717 -17.32 -15.78 -14.42
N ASP A 718 -16.65 -14.87 -15.12
CA ASP A 718 -17.22 -14.16 -16.27
C ASP A 718 -16.38 -14.35 -17.55
N PHE A 719 -17.03 -14.84 -18.60
CA PHE A 719 -16.52 -14.96 -19.96
C PHE A 719 -17.32 -14.09 -20.96
N SER A 720 -18.15 -13.17 -20.48
CA SER A 720 -19.14 -12.44 -21.29
C SER A 720 -18.55 -11.58 -22.41
N SER A 721 -17.29 -11.17 -22.30
CA SER A 721 -16.58 -10.46 -23.37
C SER A 721 -15.87 -11.39 -24.35
N ALA A 722 -15.80 -12.69 -24.05
CA ALA A 722 -15.26 -13.67 -24.96
C ALA A 722 -16.28 -13.92 -26.08
N VAL A 723 -15.77 -13.97 -27.32
CA VAL A 723 -16.59 -14.23 -28.52
C VAL A 723 -16.66 -15.74 -28.85
N ASP A 724 -16.04 -16.58 -28.01
CA ASP A 724 -16.10 -18.04 -28.08
C ASP A 724 -17.06 -18.57 -26.98
N GLY A 725 -16.85 -19.80 -26.49
CA GLY A 725 -17.76 -20.42 -25.52
C GLY A 725 -17.07 -21.30 -24.50
N LEU A 726 -17.81 -21.66 -23.44
CA LEU A 726 -17.32 -22.56 -22.40
C LEU A 726 -17.36 -24.02 -22.89
N ILE A 727 -16.19 -24.66 -22.97
CA ILE A 727 -16.11 -26.11 -23.14
C ILE A 727 -16.43 -26.76 -21.79
N VAL A 728 -17.52 -27.52 -21.72
CA VAL A 728 -17.89 -28.29 -20.53
C VAL A 728 -17.36 -29.73 -20.62
N PRO A 729 -17.10 -30.43 -19.49
CA PRO A 729 -16.70 -31.83 -19.51
C PRO A 729 -17.66 -32.67 -20.36
N ASN A 730 -17.13 -33.61 -21.14
CA ASN A 730 -17.97 -34.47 -21.97
C ASN A 730 -17.80 -35.96 -21.66
N GLY A 731 -18.82 -36.74 -21.97
CA GLY A 731 -18.77 -38.18 -21.82
C GLY A 731 -20.10 -38.83 -22.11
N THR A 732 -20.09 -40.15 -22.20
CA THR A 732 -21.32 -40.93 -22.38
C THR A 732 -22.23 -40.85 -21.15
N THR A 733 -23.47 -41.30 -21.26
CA THR A 733 -24.38 -41.46 -20.11
C THR A 733 -23.78 -42.38 -19.03
N ALA A 734 -23.05 -43.43 -19.43
CA ALA A 734 -22.40 -44.37 -18.52
C ALA A 734 -21.24 -43.74 -17.71
N GLN A 735 -20.68 -42.64 -18.20
CA GLN A 735 -19.58 -41.90 -17.55
C GLN A 735 -20.08 -40.76 -16.67
N ARG A 736 -21.38 -40.71 -16.32
CA ARG A 736 -21.88 -39.78 -15.30
C ARG A 736 -21.22 -40.13 -13.96
N PRO A 737 -20.72 -39.15 -13.20
CA PRO A 737 -20.25 -39.40 -11.84
C PRO A 737 -21.33 -40.10 -11.02
N ALA A 738 -20.94 -41.12 -10.24
CA ALA A 738 -21.85 -41.87 -9.38
C ALA A 738 -22.42 -41.02 -8.23
N SER A 739 -21.75 -39.92 -7.88
CA SER A 739 -22.20 -38.95 -6.89
C SER A 739 -21.95 -37.52 -7.40
N PRO A 740 -22.76 -37.04 -8.36
CA PRO A 740 -22.54 -35.74 -8.97
C PRO A 740 -22.99 -34.61 -8.02
N PRO A 741 -22.20 -33.53 -7.86
CA PRO A 741 -22.63 -32.33 -7.15
C PRO A 741 -23.87 -31.71 -7.80
N LEU A 742 -24.71 -31.03 -7.00
CA LEU A 742 -25.82 -30.23 -7.51
C LEU A 742 -25.29 -29.09 -8.40
N GLY A 743 -25.92 -28.86 -9.54
CA GLY A 743 -25.50 -27.82 -10.49
C GLY A 743 -24.33 -28.21 -11.39
N LEU A 744 -23.85 -29.46 -11.35
CA LEU A 744 -22.82 -29.95 -12.27
C LEU A 744 -23.36 -29.92 -13.71
N VAL A 745 -22.77 -29.09 -14.58
CA VAL A 745 -23.08 -28.99 -16.02
C VAL A 745 -22.03 -29.75 -16.83
N ARG A 746 -22.46 -30.59 -17.78
CA ARG A 746 -21.59 -31.34 -18.69
C ARG A 746 -22.24 -31.56 -20.05
N TYR A 747 -21.49 -31.98 -21.05
CA TYR A 747 -22.00 -32.40 -22.36
C TYR A 747 -22.08 -33.93 -22.44
N ASN A 748 -23.26 -34.48 -22.69
CA ASN A 748 -23.42 -35.91 -22.84
C ASN A 748 -23.31 -36.31 -24.32
N THR A 749 -22.28 -37.08 -24.66
CA THR A 749 -22.01 -37.51 -26.04
C THR A 749 -22.96 -38.62 -26.52
N THR A 750 -23.64 -39.32 -25.61
CA THR A 750 -24.68 -40.30 -25.97
C THR A 750 -26.00 -39.60 -26.34
N THR A 751 -26.33 -38.49 -25.68
CA THR A 751 -27.58 -37.75 -25.92
C THR A 751 -27.39 -36.48 -26.74
N SER A 752 -26.14 -36.15 -27.12
CA SER A 752 -25.72 -34.97 -27.86
C SER A 752 -26.23 -33.65 -27.28
N THR A 753 -26.24 -33.53 -25.95
CA THR A 753 -26.86 -32.39 -25.25
C THR A 753 -26.03 -31.96 -24.04
N VAL A 754 -26.09 -30.67 -23.73
CA VAL A 754 -25.69 -30.17 -22.41
C VAL A 754 -26.71 -30.65 -21.37
N GLU A 755 -26.24 -31.14 -20.24
CA GLU A 755 -27.05 -31.61 -19.12
C GLU A 755 -26.52 -31.05 -17.78
N ALA A 756 -27.42 -30.80 -16.85
CA ALA A 756 -27.11 -30.44 -15.47
C ALA A 756 -27.70 -31.43 -14.48
N ASN A 757 -26.94 -31.73 -13.43
CA ASN A 757 -27.46 -32.48 -12.31
C ASN A 757 -28.31 -31.57 -11.39
N HIS A 758 -29.57 -31.91 -11.24
CA HIS A 758 -30.53 -31.24 -10.36
C HIS A 758 -31.17 -32.30 -9.44
N GLY A 759 -30.85 -32.26 -8.15
CA GLY A 759 -31.43 -33.18 -7.16
C GLY A 759 -31.08 -34.66 -7.39
N GLY A 760 -29.91 -34.97 -7.95
CA GLY A 760 -29.51 -36.34 -8.32
C GLY A 760 -30.05 -36.82 -9.67
N THR A 761 -30.83 -35.97 -10.36
CA THR A 761 -31.39 -36.24 -11.68
C THR A 761 -30.68 -35.40 -12.74
N TRP A 762 -30.27 -36.04 -13.83
CA TRP A 762 -29.67 -35.34 -14.97
C TRP A 762 -30.73 -34.74 -15.88
N THR A 763 -30.80 -33.42 -15.89
CA THR A 763 -31.75 -32.62 -16.69
C THR A 763 -31.03 -32.02 -17.90
N ARG A 764 -31.63 -32.05 -19.09
CA ARG A 764 -31.05 -31.38 -20.27
C ARG A 764 -31.14 -29.86 -20.08
N LEU A 765 -30.06 -29.15 -20.38
CA LEU A 765 -30.03 -27.69 -20.42
C LEU A 765 -30.03 -27.25 -21.89
N GLY A 766 -31.07 -26.51 -22.27
CA GLY A 766 -31.42 -26.23 -23.67
C GLY A 766 -32.84 -26.70 -23.97
N SER A 767 -33.51 -26.04 -24.91
CA SER A 767 -34.92 -26.27 -25.21
C SER A 767 -35.21 -27.75 -25.50
N ALA A 768 -36.30 -28.25 -24.91
CA ALA A 768 -36.97 -29.45 -25.39
C ALA A 768 -37.10 -29.33 -26.91
N ALA A 769 -36.75 -30.41 -27.62
CA ALA A 769 -36.80 -30.45 -29.07
C ALA A 769 -38.07 -29.77 -29.59
N THR A 770 -37.92 -28.77 -30.46
CA THR A 770 -38.98 -28.27 -31.35
C THR A 770 -39.31 -29.34 -32.40
N GLY A 771 -39.63 -30.54 -31.95
CA GLY A 771 -40.44 -31.46 -32.73
C GLY A 771 -41.85 -30.96 -32.64
N SER A 772 -42.46 -30.63 -33.79
CA SER A 772 -43.90 -30.48 -33.94
C SER A 772 -44.57 -31.82 -33.56
N SER A 773 -44.63 -32.11 -32.27
CA SER A 773 -45.43 -33.21 -31.75
C SER A 773 -46.85 -32.70 -31.78
N THR A 774 -47.64 -33.12 -32.74
CA THR A 774 -49.07 -32.78 -32.75
C THR A 774 -49.84 -33.49 -31.62
N THR A 775 -49.17 -34.24 -30.75
CA THR A 775 -49.75 -34.87 -29.57
C THR A 775 -49.23 -34.22 -28.28
N ALA A 776 -50.14 -33.79 -27.41
CA ALA A 776 -49.85 -33.39 -26.03
C ALA A 776 -50.34 -34.49 -25.07
N THR A 777 -49.45 -35.00 -24.22
CA THR A 777 -49.84 -35.86 -23.09
C THR A 777 -49.73 -35.04 -21.82
N ILE A 778 -50.82 -34.92 -21.07
CA ILE A 778 -50.91 -34.16 -19.83
C ILE A 778 -51.18 -35.13 -18.68
N ASP A 779 -50.26 -35.13 -17.72
CA ASP A 779 -50.33 -35.91 -16.50
C ASP A 779 -50.74 -34.99 -15.34
N PHE A 780 -51.86 -35.30 -14.69
CA PHE A 780 -52.38 -34.55 -13.55
C PHE A 780 -52.04 -35.16 -12.18
N ALA A 781 -51.00 -36.01 -12.10
CA ALA A 781 -50.56 -36.61 -10.83
C ALA A 781 -50.18 -35.58 -9.74
N ALA A 782 -49.72 -34.38 -10.12
CA ALA A 782 -49.20 -33.38 -9.18
C ALA A 782 -50.05 -32.09 -9.05
N THR A 783 -50.80 -31.71 -10.09
CA THR A 783 -51.59 -30.48 -10.11
C THR A 783 -52.88 -30.72 -10.88
N ASN A 784 -53.90 -29.88 -10.64
CA ASN A 784 -55.12 -29.88 -11.46
C ASN A 784 -55.10 -28.79 -12.56
N LEU A 785 -54.00 -28.05 -12.69
CA LEU A 785 -53.84 -26.96 -13.64
C LEU A 785 -52.48 -27.10 -14.34
N VAL A 786 -52.52 -27.25 -15.66
CA VAL A 786 -51.33 -27.42 -16.49
C VAL A 786 -51.35 -26.41 -17.64
N ARG A 787 -50.22 -25.75 -17.87
CA ARG A 787 -49.97 -24.96 -19.07
C ARG A 787 -49.09 -25.77 -20.02
N SER A 788 -49.62 -26.11 -21.20
CA SER A 788 -48.91 -26.87 -22.23
C SER A 788 -47.90 -25.98 -22.96
N THR A 789 -46.77 -26.57 -23.35
CA THR A 789 -45.76 -25.94 -24.23
C THR A 789 -45.94 -26.33 -25.70
N LEU A 790 -47.03 -27.05 -26.04
CA LEU A 790 -47.34 -27.42 -27.41
C LEU A 790 -47.55 -26.17 -28.29
N SER A 791 -46.82 -26.08 -29.41
CA SER A 791 -47.01 -25.04 -30.42
C SER A 791 -47.35 -25.63 -31.79
N GLY A 792 -48.34 -25.06 -32.49
CA GLY A 792 -48.82 -25.56 -33.78
C GLY A 792 -50.15 -26.32 -33.71
N ALA A 793 -50.51 -27.07 -34.75
CA ALA A 793 -51.80 -27.76 -34.80
C ALA A 793 -51.83 -28.96 -33.84
N CYS A 794 -52.80 -28.98 -32.91
CA CYS A 794 -52.98 -30.13 -32.03
C CYS A 794 -53.79 -31.23 -32.73
N THR A 795 -53.24 -32.44 -32.83
CA THR A 795 -53.93 -33.65 -33.31
C THR A 795 -54.49 -34.48 -32.16
N THR A 796 -53.74 -34.66 -31.08
CA THR A 796 -54.20 -35.47 -29.92
C THR A 796 -53.85 -34.81 -28.60
N LEU A 797 -54.81 -34.75 -27.67
CA LEU A 797 -54.58 -34.43 -26.26
C LEU A 797 -54.93 -35.65 -25.41
N ASN A 798 -53.92 -36.29 -24.84
CA ASN A 798 -54.09 -37.43 -23.95
C ASN A 798 -53.99 -36.98 -22.49
N ILE A 799 -55.04 -37.24 -21.70
CA ILE A 799 -55.11 -36.90 -20.29
C ILE A 799 -54.86 -38.16 -19.47
N GLN A 800 -54.04 -38.07 -18.43
CA GLN A 800 -53.67 -39.18 -17.56
C GLN A 800 -53.76 -38.78 -16.08
N ASN A 801 -53.87 -39.80 -15.21
CA ASN A 801 -53.84 -39.68 -13.74
C ASN A 801 -54.84 -38.67 -13.16
N VAL A 802 -56.10 -38.77 -13.59
CA VAL A 802 -57.23 -38.02 -13.04
C VAL A 802 -57.97 -38.82 -11.96
N VAL A 803 -58.56 -38.11 -11.00
CA VAL A 803 -59.26 -38.64 -9.81
C VAL A 803 -60.75 -38.29 -9.91
N SER A 804 -61.61 -39.23 -9.52
CA SER A 804 -63.07 -39.02 -9.57
C SER A 804 -63.50 -37.83 -8.70
N GLY A 805 -64.40 -37.00 -9.22
CA GLY A 805 -64.96 -35.83 -8.53
C GLY A 805 -64.17 -34.53 -8.70
N GLN A 806 -63.01 -34.55 -9.37
CA GLN A 806 -62.13 -33.38 -9.50
C GLN A 806 -62.25 -32.68 -10.87
N SER A 807 -61.97 -31.38 -10.87
CA SER A 807 -61.88 -30.54 -12.07
C SER A 807 -60.41 -30.29 -12.45
N TYR A 808 -60.12 -30.31 -13.74
CA TYR A 808 -58.79 -30.17 -14.32
C TYR A 808 -58.78 -29.15 -15.44
N THR A 809 -57.69 -28.38 -15.57
CA THR A 809 -57.57 -27.36 -16.62
C THR A 809 -56.24 -27.51 -17.37
N VAL A 810 -56.32 -27.53 -18.70
CA VAL A 810 -55.15 -27.47 -19.60
C VAL A 810 -55.22 -26.19 -20.41
N THR A 811 -54.27 -25.28 -20.19
CA THR A 811 -54.10 -24.09 -21.03
C THR A 811 -53.06 -24.37 -22.11
N MET A 812 -53.42 -24.22 -23.37
CA MET A 812 -52.52 -24.35 -24.53
C MET A 812 -52.42 -22.99 -25.25
N PRO A 813 -51.47 -22.13 -24.87
CA PRO A 813 -51.44 -20.74 -25.31
C PRO A 813 -50.80 -20.48 -26.67
N SER A 814 -50.33 -21.52 -27.36
CA SER A 814 -49.56 -21.38 -28.61
C SER A 814 -49.95 -22.41 -29.68
N VAL A 815 -51.11 -23.04 -29.52
CA VAL A 815 -51.64 -23.95 -30.54
C VAL A 815 -52.34 -23.17 -31.64
N THR A 816 -52.15 -23.59 -32.88
CA THR A 816 -52.82 -22.97 -34.05
C THR A 816 -54.15 -23.64 -34.36
N LYS A 817 -54.42 -24.81 -33.77
CA LYS A 817 -55.69 -25.54 -33.85
C LYS A 817 -56.02 -26.30 -32.56
N THR A 818 -57.31 -26.39 -32.22
CA THR A 818 -57.81 -27.27 -31.16
C THR A 818 -57.56 -28.75 -31.48
N CYS A 819 -57.36 -29.56 -30.46
CA CYS A 819 -56.95 -30.96 -30.57
C CYS A 819 -57.97 -31.84 -31.29
N THR A 820 -57.64 -32.42 -32.44
CA THR A 820 -58.57 -33.28 -33.19
C THR A 820 -59.12 -34.44 -32.34
N THR A 821 -58.27 -35.04 -31.52
CA THR A 821 -58.58 -36.16 -30.63
C THR A 821 -58.30 -35.77 -29.19
N ILE A 822 -59.22 -36.11 -28.28
CA ILE A 822 -58.99 -36.00 -26.83
C ILE A 822 -59.27 -37.36 -26.22
N GLN A 823 -58.36 -37.83 -25.38
CA GLN A 823 -58.38 -39.19 -24.84
C GLN A 823 -58.10 -39.17 -23.35
N LEU A 824 -58.68 -40.12 -22.63
CA LEU A 824 -58.31 -40.43 -21.25
C LEU A 824 -57.54 -41.75 -21.26
N ASN A 825 -56.28 -41.75 -20.80
CA ASN A 825 -55.41 -42.93 -20.78
C ASN A 825 -55.34 -43.66 -22.15
N GLY A 826 -55.28 -42.91 -23.24
CA GLY A 826 -55.25 -43.44 -24.61
C GLY A 826 -56.61 -43.89 -25.19
N ASN A 827 -57.70 -43.78 -24.43
CA ASN A 827 -59.05 -44.14 -24.89
C ASN A 827 -59.92 -42.89 -25.15
N ALA A 828 -60.30 -42.67 -26.42
CA ALA A 828 -61.21 -41.59 -26.81
C ALA A 828 -62.67 -41.84 -26.38
N GLY A 829 -63.09 -43.11 -26.23
CA GLY A 829 -64.47 -43.48 -25.90
C GLY A 829 -64.88 -43.10 -24.48
N SER A 830 -63.90 -42.93 -23.60
CA SER A 830 -64.06 -42.49 -22.20
C SER A 830 -64.20 -40.98 -22.07
N VAL A 831 -64.28 -40.23 -23.17
CA VAL A 831 -64.33 -38.77 -23.17
C VAL A 831 -65.70 -38.31 -23.71
N LYS A 832 -66.43 -37.54 -22.91
CA LYS A 832 -67.75 -36.98 -23.27
C LYS A 832 -67.64 -35.50 -23.56
N LYS A 833 -67.96 -35.14 -24.80
CA LYS A 833 -67.89 -33.76 -25.33
C LYS A 833 -69.24 -33.08 -25.17
N ILE A 834 -69.24 -31.80 -24.77
CA ILE A 834 -70.43 -30.94 -24.90
C ILE A 834 -70.67 -30.68 -26.40
N SER A 835 -71.94 -30.54 -26.82
CA SER A 835 -72.39 -30.53 -28.22
C SER A 835 -71.76 -29.46 -29.13
N THR A 836 -70.94 -28.55 -28.60
CA THR A 836 -70.29 -27.45 -29.32
C THR A 836 -68.85 -27.75 -29.77
N TYR A 837 -68.26 -28.90 -29.39
CA TYR A 837 -66.88 -29.24 -29.78
C TYR A 837 -66.78 -29.98 -31.12
N THR A 838 -66.22 -29.34 -32.15
CA THR A 838 -65.97 -29.97 -33.47
C THR A 838 -64.52 -30.46 -33.68
N GLY A 839 -63.57 -30.05 -32.83
CA GLY A 839 -62.14 -30.35 -32.97
C GLY A 839 -61.51 -29.72 -34.21
N ASN A 840 -60.18 -29.52 -34.23
CA ASN A 840 -59.45 -28.94 -35.37
C ASN A 840 -59.89 -27.51 -35.75
N VAL A 841 -60.39 -26.75 -34.78
CA VAL A 841 -60.77 -25.32 -34.93
C VAL A 841 -59.51 -24.48 -34.87
N THR A 842 -59.34 -23.55 -35.81
CA THR A 842 -58.19 -22.63 -35.84
C THR A 842 -58.28 -21.63 -34.68
N VAL A 843 -57.24 -21.57 -33.85
CA VAL A 843 -57.20 -20.74 -32.63
C VAL A 843 -55.80 -20.14 -32.44
N THR A 844 -55.65 -19.19 -31.52
CA THR A 844 -54.32 -18.73 -31.07
C THR A 844 -53.92 -19.35 -29.74
N GLY A 845 -54.90 -19.80 -28.97
CA GLY A 845 -54.77 -20.75 -27.89
C GLY A 845 -56.11 -21.38 -27.53
N VAL A 846 -56.07 -22.39 -26.66
CA VAL A 846 -57.28 -23.02 -26.12
C VAL A 846 -57.07 -23.40 -24.67
N VAL A 847 -58.09 -23.20 -23.85
CA VAL A 847 -58.19 -23.74 -22.50
C VAL A 847 -59.18 -24.88 -22.51
N TYR A 848 -58.73 -26.08 -22.18
CA TYR A 848 -59.62 -27.20 -21.91
C TYR A 848 -59.88 -27.30 -20.41
N THR A 849 -61.14 -27.53 -20.04
CA THR A 849 -61.53 -27.86 -18.67
C THR A 849 -62.19 -29.22 -18.67
N PHE A 850 -61.79 -30.08 -17.74
CA PHE A 850 -62.25 -31.45 -17.63
C PHE A 850 -62.82 -31.73 -16.24
N ILE A 851 -63.86 -32.55 -16.17
CA ILE A 851 -64.39 -33.13 -14.93
C ILE A 851 -64.41 -34.65 -15.11
N TYR A 852 -63.79 -35.38 -14.20
CA TYR A 852 -63.79 -36.85 -14.24
C TYR A 852 -64.78 -37.41 -13.22
N ASP A 853 -65.77 -38.18 -13.68
CA ASP A 853 -66.81 -38.77 -12.80
C ASP A 853 -66.43 -40.17 -12.26
N GLY A 854 -65.25 -40.69 -12.62
CA GLY A 854 -64.80 -42.04 -12.29
C GLY A 854 -64.99 -43.05 -13.43
N SER A 855 -65.67 -42.69 -14.52
CA SER A 855 -65.81 -43.52 -15.72
C SER A 855 -65.64 -42.74 -17.02
N ASN A 856 -66.07 -41.48 -17.06
CA ASN A 856 -66.00 -40.58 -18.20
C ASN A 856 -65.32 -39.26 -17.83
N LEU A 857 -64.56 -38.73 -18.78
CA LEU A 857 -63.99 -37.38 -18.75
C LEU A 857 -64.91 -36.44 -19.52
N TRP A 858 -65.64 -35.59 -18.80
CA TRP A 858 -66.47 -34.55 -19.38
C TRP A 858 -65.59 -33.35 -19.70
N MET A 859 -65.69 -32.81 -20.92
CA MET A 859 -64.90 -31.64 -21.31
C MET A 859 -65.75 -30.44 -21.68
N SER A 860 -65.18 -29.27 -21.40
CA SER A 860 -65.48 -28.00 -22.05
C SER A 860 -64.19 -27.37 -22.54
N HIS A 861 -64.29 -26.45 -23.49
CA HIS A 861 -63.14 -25.69 -23.96
C HIS A 861 -63.51 -24.22 -24.19
N VAL A 862 -62.50 -23.36 -24.07
CA VAL A 862 -62.57 -21.94 -24.39
C VAL A 862 -61.40 -21.64 -25.30
N GLU A 863 -61.72 -21.22 -26.51
CA GLU A 863 -60.75 -20.78 -27.51
C GLU A 863 -60.43 -19.31 -27.27
N PHE A 864 -59.18 -18.90 -27.50
CA PHE A 864 -58.78 -17.50 -27.41
C PHE A 864 -57.79 -17.09 -28.49
#